data_AF-A0A811VCD2-F1
#
_entry.id   AF-A0A811VCD2-F1
#
_cell.length_a   1.000
_cell.length_b   1.000
_cell.length_c   1.000
_cell.angle_alpha   90.00
_cell.angle_beta   90.00
_cell.angle_gamma   90.00
#
_symmetry.space_group_name_H-M   'P 1'
#
loop_
_entity.id
_entity.type
_entity.pdbx_description
1 polymer ?
#
loop_
_entity_poly.entity_id
_entity_poly.type
_entity_poly.pdbx_seq_one_letter_code
_entity_poly.pdbx_strand_id
1 'polypeptide(L)'
;MSQLITLCLKYMNYSAILVGFTRLRIDYSNQRIIESKFTSYYVIILNIVTVVLLPAAHVISIKYITVNFNNNLLVFTDLANLFINYAVVVFSVVSRWRRECLYKELSQEIFKLDLYYFNKLSENLQIEKRANMVIFIKMCTVSLDALVPIFGVLNQAKHVDVFVFMLAMYSSLIGTILHAVLFLFFYMLWHVRRRIWRLNARLIELFHDLQKLQRNARDMLAPKSRTLQQLSGLAAEELREISGVHARLTVMLLRLNRVYRWQVIAVLLTYLITNISYGYYFILSLLAPSNSAQSQTASSIVVSIAASFIVFVDINLLYWTADDTTRACQYTPQILRHFEVLTLMSTSFERECEKFALQLKQQKMDINIAGMFLLNRQTSLALWAFCVRHILLLVQFDYEARKRTSGSSGVLEHINHILQFGEDERVDTAAPHTSTHPKVLPVAMRMHKQSYQSLYNYIAISLGMTSFRYNSITEKHKQMFWTQTFALLANVCTIISLPLIFWNAIKRVTAIQWNPTMTYATYITCTIRALVVLYTILKRSKIDLMIHESLKKLRTLQRTYLAHFPRVSSIERRMNRLYYAKFISMCLLLTLTAIIYHQAAEFEFTWLNCFIFAMSLQTTAILYITRFNFFWFLWSICSSLRYVEWQLRHLLAQMNESLELGQRWRLTALATDLEGILEAHWQLAKLVILVSLNYSVLILAGLMEQITSLVRQLYYGIIFTFDHRATNSQLTIGTLYFCALIFDMYLSLLVCDMTVKTYYASVEQLRCTNVMNAYCPALYEMVS
;
A
#
# COMPACT_ATOMS: atom_id res chain seq x y z
N MET A 1 -4.43 -35.42 -8.72
CA MET A 1 -4.26 -34.87 -7.35
C MET A 1 -4.40 -36.03 -6.36
N SER A 2 -3.57 -36.12 -5.31
CA SER A 2 -3.67 -37.26 -4.37
C SER A 2 -4.97 -37.22 -3.57
N GLN A 3 -5.48 -38.39 -3.19
CA GLN A 3 -6.70 -38.52 -2.38
C GLN A 3 -6.55 -37.79 -1.02
N LEU A 4 -5.37 -37.87 -0.40
CA LEU A 4 -5.05 -37.19 0.86
C LEU A 4 -5.24 -35.66 0.75
N ILE A 5 -4.71 -35.03 -0.30
CA ILE A 5 -4.83 -33.56 -0.46
C ILE A 5 -6.26 -33.14 -0.74
N THR A 6 -7.00 -33.96 -1.48
CA THR A 6 -8.42 -33.72 -1.74
C THR A 6 -9.22 -33.77 -0.43
N LEU A 7 -8.89 -34.72 0.46
CA LEU A 7 -9.50 -34.81 1.79
C LEU A 7 -9.14 -33.59 2.65
N CYS A 8 -7.87 -33.18 2.68
CA CYS A 8 -7.43 -32.00 3.43
C CYS A 8 -8.07 -30.69 2.90
N LEU A 9 -8.19 -30.54 1.58
CA LEU A 9 -8.89 -29.39 0.99
C LEU A 9 -10.38 -29.38 1.34
N LYS A 10 -11.03 -30.54 1.35
CA LYS A 10 -12.41 -30.68 1.82
C LYS A 10 -12.51 -30.25 3.29
N TYR A 11 -11.62 -30.74 4.15
CA TYR A 11 -11.55 -30.34 5.56
C TYR A 11 -11.43 -28.82 5.72
N MET A 12 -10.49 -28.18 5.01
CA MET A 12 -10.31 -26.73 5.06
C MET A 12 -11.50 -25.94 4.52
N ASN A 13 -12.21 -26.46 3.51
CA ASN A 13 -13.42 -25.82 3.00
C ASN A 13 -14.58 -25.91 4.01
N TYR A 14 -14.75 -27.06 4.66
CA TYR A 14 -15.76 -27.21 5.72
C TYR A 14 -15.44 -26.39 6.96
N SER A 15 -14.17 -26.32 7.39
CA SER A 15 -13.78 -25.47 8.51
C SER A 15 -14.00 -23.99 8.20
N ALA A 16 -13.71 -23.54 6.98
CA ALA A 16 -14.01 -22.18 6.53
C ALA A 16 -15.53 -21.87 6.51
N ILE A 17 -16.38 -22.84 6.17
CA ILE A 17 -17.84 -22.68 6.29
C ILE A 17 -18.26 -22.60 7.75
N LEU A 18 -17.73 -23.51 8.59
CA LEU A 18 -18.07 -23.61 10.01
C LEU A 18 -17.75 -22.33 10.78
N VAL A 19 -16.63 -21.69 10.44
CA VAL A 19 -16.16 -20.42 11.03
C VAL A 19 -16.86 -19.20 10.40
N GLY A 20 -17.74 -19.38 9.42
CA GLY A 20 -18.51 -18.27 8.82
C GLY A 20 -17.70 -17.46 7.80
N PHE A 21 -16.61 -18.02 7.29
CA PHE A 21 -15.71 -17.31 6.42
C PHE A 21 -16.15 -17.30 4.96
N THR A 22 -16.72 -18.43 4.48
CA THR A 22 -17.24 -18.59 3.11
C THR A 22 -18.55 -19.35 3.12
N ARG A 23 -19.48 -18.99 2.22
CA ARG A 23 -20.69 -19.80 1.94
C ARG A 23 -20.50 -20.84 0.84
N LEU A 24 -19.36 -20.81 0.14
CA LEU A 24 -19.11 -21.60 -1.05
C LEU A 24 -18.58 -22.99 -0.66
N ARG A 25 -19.37 -24.03 -0.96
CA ARG A 25 -18.94 -25.42 -0.81
C ARG A 25 -18.30 -25.87 -2.12
N ILE A 26 -17.05 -26.30 -2.06
CA ILE A 26 -16.33 -26.76 -3.25
C ILE A 26 -16.26 -28.28 -3.25
N ASP A 27 -16.79 -28.89 -4.31
CA ASP A 27 -16.51 -30.29 -4.63
C ASP A 27 -15.26 -30.37 -5.50
N TYR A 28 -14.12 -30.61 -4.85
CA TYR A 28 -12.82 -30.76 -5.53
C TYR A 28 -12.74 -32.00 -6.42
N SER A 29 -13.58 -33.02 -6.17
CA SER A 29 -13.60 -34.25 -6.98
C SER A 29 -14.30 -34.01 -8.31
N ASN A 30 -15.43 -33.32 -8.28
CA ASN A 30 -16.23 -33.02 -9.48
C ASN A 30 -15.97 -31.62 -10.07
N GLN A 31 -15.07 -30.84 -9.46
CA GLN A 31 -14.76 -29.45 -9.83
C GLN A 31 -16.01 -28.55 -9.92
N ARG A 32 -16.92 -28.69 -8.95
CA ARG A 32 -18.17 -27.92 -8.89
C ARG A 32 -18.22 -27.06 -7.63
N ILE A 33 -18.82 -25.88 -7.77
CA ILE A 33 -19.10 -24.98 -6.65
C ILE A 33 -20.59 -25.09 -6.34
N ILE A 34 -20.92 -25.51 -5.13
CA ILE A 34 -22.28 -25.71 -4.64
C ILE A 34 -22.63 -24.55 -3.70
N GLU A 35 -23.76 -23.90 -3.98
CA GLU A 35 -24.32 -22.83 -3.16
C GLU A 35 -25.62 -23.32 -2.53
N SER A 36 -25.71 -23.24 -1.20
CA SER A 36 -26.94 -23.54 -0.47
C SER A 36 -27.46 -22.27 0.20
N LYS A 37 -28.78 -22.07 0.17
CA LYS A 37 -29.43 -20.97 0.90
C LYS A 37 -29.19 -21.13 2.42
N PHE A 38 -29.23 -22.37 2.91
CA PHE A 38 -29.00 -22.67 4.32
C PHE A 38 -27.59 -22.28 4.79
N THR A 39 -26.55 -22.65 4.03
CA THR A 39 -25.17 -22.24 4.38
C THR A 39 -25.01 -20.73 4.29
N SER A 40 -25.69 -20.06 3.36
CA SER A 40 -25.66 -18.59 3.27
C SER A 40 -26.28 -17.93 4.50
N TYR A 41 -27.43 -18.41 5.00
CA TYR A 41 -28.04 -17.88 6.22
C TYR A 41 -27.18 -18.16 7.46
N TYR A 42 -26.68 -19.38 7.60
CA TYR A 42 -25.77 -19.77 8.69
C TYR A 42 -24.55 -18.84 8.76
N VAL A 43 -23.87 -18.63 7.63
CA VAL A 43 -22.68 -17.79 7.57
C VAL A 43 -22.99 -16.32 7.89
N ILE A 44 -24.15 -15.80 7.48
CA ILE A 44 -24.56 -14.42 7.81
C ILE A 44 -24.80 -14.29 9.32
N ILE A 45 -25.57 -15.21 9.90
CA ILE A 45 -25.87 -15.22 11.34
C ILE A 45 -24.57 -15.30 12.14
N LEU A 46 -23.68 -16.23 11.79
CA LEU A 46 -22.42 -16.40 12.50
C LEU A 46 -21.54 -15.15 12.42
N ASN A 47 -21.45 -14.49 11.27
CA ASN A 47 -20.71 -13.23 11.14
C ASN A 47 -21.30 -12.10 11.98
N ILE A 48 -22.63 -11.99 12.05
CA ILE A 48 -23.30 -11.01 12.92
C ILE A 48 -22.97 -11.31 14.38
N VAL A 49 -23.10 -12.57 14.80
CA VAL A 49 -22.76 -13.00 16.16
C VAL A 49 -21.28 -12.70 16.49
N THR A 50 -20.36 -13.01 15.58
CA THR A 50 -18.93 -12.70 15.75
C THR A 50 -18.70 -11.22 15.96
N VAL A 51 -19.30 -10.34 15.15
CA VAL A 51 -19.11 -8.88 15.27
C VAL A 51 -19.78 -8.31 16.53
N VAL A 52 -20.95 -8.83 16.92
CA VAL A 52 -21.70 -8.37 18.09
C VAL A 52 -21.06 -8.81 19.41
N LEU A 53 -20.46 -10.01 19.47
CA LEU A 53 -19.76 -10.50 20.66
C LEU A 53 -18.38 -9.88 20.88
N LEU A 54 -17.88 -9.15 19.88
CA LEU A 54 -16.53 -8.59 19.84
C LEU A 54 -16.26 -7.56 20.96
N PRO A 55 -17.18 -6.61 21.25
CA PRO A 55 -17.03 -5.70 22.38
C PRO A 55 -17.09 -6.41 23.74
N ALA A 56 -17.95 -7.42 23.89
CA ALA A 56 -18.05 -8.18 25.14
C ALA A 56 -16.76 -8.98 25.41
N ALA A 57 -16.21 -9.62 24.37
CA ALA A 57 -14.91 -10.28 24.45
C ALA A 57 -13.78 -9.30 24.77
N HIS A 58 -13.85 -8.06 24.25
CA HIS A 58 -12.88 -7.01 24.56
C HIS A 58 -12.85 -6.70 26.06
N VAL A 59 -14.01 -6.45 26.65
CA VAL A 59 -14.15 -6.09 28.08
C VAL A 59 -13.65 -7.24 28.95
N ILE A 60 -13.99 -8.49 28.62
CA ILE A 60 -13.52 -9.67 29.34
C ILE A 60 -12.00 -9.81 29.20
N SER A 61 -11.43 -9.59 28.02
CA SER A 61 -10.00 -9.65 27.80
C SER A 61 -9.24 -8.58 28.60
N ILE A 62 -9.74 -7.34 28.64
CA ILE A 62 -9.17 -6.25 29.46
C ILE A 62 -9.14 -6.67 30.93
N LYS A 63 -10.27 -7.16 31.45
CA LYS A 63 -10.40 -7.61 32.84
C LYS A 63 -9.44 -8.76 33.16
N TYR A 64 -9.27 -9.70 32.23
CA TYR A 64 -8.37 -10.83 32.40
C TYR A 64 -6.89 -10.44 32.38
N ILE A 65 -6.49 -9.61 31.41
CA ILE A 65 -5.09 -9.16 31.24
C ILE A 65 -4.66 -8.32 32.44
N THR A 66 -5.51 -7.40 32.90
CA THR A 66 -5.24 -6.52 34.06
C THR A 66 -5.12 -7.29 35.38
N VAL A 67 -5.87 -8.39 35.55
CA VAL A 67 -5.81 -9.23 36.78
C VAL A 67 -4.60 -10.16 36.79
N ASN A 68 -4.14 -10.63 35.64
CA ASN A 68 -3.07 -11.64 35.57
C ASN A 68 -1.65 -11.05 35.37
N PHE A 69 -1.53 -9.84 34.83
CA PHE A 69 -0.24 -9.23 34.55
C PHE A 69 -0.02 -7.95 35.35
N ASN A 70 0.94 -7.98 36.28
CA ASN A 70 1.39 -6.79 37.01
C ASN A 70 2.28 -5.86 36.16
N ASN A 71 2.60 -6.24 34.92
CA ASN A 71 3.44 -5.44 34.03
C ASN A 71 2.58 -4.61 33.07
N ASN A 72 2.55 -3.30 33.31
CA ASN A 72 1.78 -2.33 32.55
C ASN A 72 2.14 -2.27 31.04
N LEU A 73 3.41 -2.48 30.69
CA LEU A 73 3.86 -2.50 29.28
C LEU A 73 3.30 -3.71 28.54
N LEU A 74 3.19 -4.84 29.24
CA LEU A 74 2.63 -6.09 28.75
C LEU A 74 1.12 -5.94 28.49
N VAL A 75 0.40 -5.40 29.48
CA VAL A 75 -1.04 -5.09 29.39
C VAL A 75 -1.32 -4.21 28.18
N PHE A 76 -0.56 -3.12 28.02
CA PHE A 76 -0.75 -2.20 26.88
C PHE A 76 -0.49 -2.87 25.52
N THR A 77 0.57 -3.66 25.42
CA THR A 77 0.93 -4.36 24.18
C THR A 77 -0.18 -5.32 23.75
N ASP A 78 -0.77 -6.06 24.69
CA ASP A 78 -1.90 -6.94 24.41
C ASP A 78 -3.17 -6.19 24.02
N LEU A 79 -3.49 -5.09 24.70
CA LEU A 79 -4.65 -4.26 24.36
C LEU A 79 -4.56 -3.72 22.94
N ALA A 80 -3.39 -3.21 22.55
CA ALA A 80 -3.13 -2.74 21.20
C ALA A 80 -3.24 -3.88 20.17
N ASN A 81 -2.64 -5.04 20.46
CA ASN A 81 -2.70 -6.21 19.59
C ASN A 81 -4.16 -6.67 19.39
N LEU A 82 -4.94 -6.72 20.47
CA LEU A 82 -6.32 -7.16 20.48
C LEU A 82 -7.23 -6.18 19.70
N PHE A 83 -7.07 -4.87 19.91
CA PHE A 83 -7.77 -3.84 19.14
C PHE A 83 -7.51 -3.95 17.64
N ILE A 84 -6.26 -4.18 17.24
CA ILE A 84 -5.88 -4.31 15.82
C ILE A 84 -6.48 -5.59 15.23
N ASN A 85 -6.34 -6.73 15.91
CA ASN A 85 -6.98 -8.00 15.52
C ASN A 85 -8.48 -7.79 15.26
N TYR A 86 -9.15 -7.08 16.16
CA TYR A 86 -10.58 -6.79 16.11
C TYR A 86 -10.95 -5.94 14.89
N ALA A 87 -10.26 -4.83 14.67
CA ALA A 87 -10.49 -3.97 13.51
C ALA A 87 -10.31 -4.74 12.19
N VAL A 88 -9.30 -5.62 12.12
CA VAL A 88 -9.02 -6.41 10.92
C VAL A 88 -10.04 -7.53 10.71
N VAL A 89 -10.58 -8.15 11.77
CA VAL A 89 -11.69 -9.12 11.65
C VAL A 89 -12.94 -8.44 11.13
N VAL A 90 -13.35 -7.31 11.71
CA VAL A 90 -14.53 -6.56 11.23
C VAL A 90 -14.35 -6.20 9.76
N PHE A 91 -13.17 -5.70 9.39
CA PHE A 91 -12.85 -5.42 7.99
C PHE A 91 -12.97 -6.68 7.12
N SER A 92 -12.48 -7.83 7.57
CA SER A 92 -12.49 -9.11 6.84
C SER A 92 -13.90 -9.67 6.65
N VAL A 93 -14.78 -9.47 7.62
CA VAL A 93 -16.21 -9.83 7.57
C VAL A 93 -16.96 -8.92 6.60
N VAL A 94 -16.80 -7.60 6.71
CA VAL A 94 -17.48 -6.62 5.83
C VAL A 94 -17.06 -6.79 4.37
N SER A 95 -15.79 -7.10 4.13
CA SER A 95 -15.25 -7.30 2.78
C SER A 95 -15.47 -8.71 2.22
N ARG A 96 -16.19 -9.59 2.95
CA ARG A 96 -16.46 -10.98 2.56
C ARG A 96 -17.15 -11.11 1.21
N TRP A 97 -18.24 -10.36 0.98
CA TRP A 97 -19.03 -10.47 -0.24
C TRP A 97 -18.17 -10.32 -1.50
N ARG A 98 -17.36 -9.26 -1.54
CA ARG A 98 -16.46 -8.97 -2.66
C ARG A 98 -15.41 -10.07 -2.86
N ARG A 99 -14.90 -10.62 -1.77
CA ARG A 99 -13.89 -11.69 -1.76
C ARG A 99 -14.46 -12.99 -2.30
N GLU A 100 -15.64 -13.40 -1.82
CA GLU A 100 -16.34 -14.61 -2.26
C GLU A 100 -16.70 -14.56 -3.75
N CYS A 101 -17.25 -13.43 -4.23
CA CYS A 101 -17.56 -13.26 -5.66
C CYS A 101 -16.33 -13.47 -6.53
N LEU A 102 -15.21 -12.84 -6.17
CA LEU A 102 -13.96 -13.03 -6.91
C LEU A 102 -13.49 -14.48 -6.84
N TYR A 103 -13.49 -15.08 -5.64
CA TYR A 103 -13.02 -16.45 -5.45
C TYR A 103 -13.83 -17.45 -6.29
N LYS A 104 -15.16 -17.30 -6.33
CA LYS A 104 -16.07 -18.08 -7.19
C LYS A 104 -15.70 -17.95 -8.66
N GLU A 105 -15.60 -16.72 -9.16
CA GLU A 105 -15.27 -16.45 -10.57
C GLU A 105 -13.92 -17.06 -10.96
N LEU A 106 -12.88 -16.84 -10.14
CA LEU A 106 -11.55 -17.38 -10.40
C LEU A 106 -11.52 -18.91 -10.36
N SER A 107 -12.18 -19.54 -9.38
CA SER A 107 -12.27 -20.99 -9.30
C SER A 107 -12.99 -21.59 -10.50
N GLN A 108 -14.10 -20.99 -10.95
CA GLN A 108 -14.85 -21.45 -12.13
C GLN A 108 -13.99 -21.37 -13.39
N GLU A 109 -13.26 -20.28 -13.58
CA GLU A 109 -12.36 -20.15 -14.74
C GLU A 109 -11.20 -21.14 -14.69
N ILE A 110 -10.63 -21.42 -13.51
CA ILE A 110 -9.60 -22.45 -13.36
C ILE A 110 -10.17 -23.84 -13.67
N PHE A 111 -11.37 -24.18 -13.20
CA PHE A 111 -12.01 -25.47 -13.50
C PHE A 111 -12.31 -25.63 -15.00
N LYS A 112 -12.73 -24.55 -15.68
CA LYS A 112 -12.86 -24.56 -17.15
C LYS A 112 -11.52 -24.84 -17.82
N LEU A 113 -10.46 -24.13 -17.42
CA LEU A 113 -9.12 -24.35 -17.98
C LEU A 113 -8.60 -25.78 -17.71
N ASP A 114 -8.93 -26.35 -16.55
CA ASP A 114 -8.58 -27.73 -16.22
C ASP A 114 -9.28 -28.72 -17.16
N LEU A 115 -10.58 -28.56 -17.38
CA LEU A 115 -11.36 -29.43 -18.27
C LEU A 115 -10.92 -29.31 -19.74
N TYR A 116 -10.71 -28.08 -20.25
CA TYR A 116 -10.46 -27.86 -21.67
C TYR A 116 -8.99 -28.06 -22.09
N TYR A 117 -8.05 -27.76 -21.19
CA TYR A 117 -6.62 -27.71 -21.50
C TYR A 117 -5.78 -28.63 -20.60
N PHE A 118 -5.77 -28.43 -19.28
CA PHE A 118 -4.79 -29.10 -18.41
C PHE A 118 -5.04 -30.60 -18.19
N ASN A 119 -6.26 -31.11 -18.35
CA ASN A 119 -6.55 -32.54 -18.27
C ASN A 119 -6.03 -33.32 -19.49
N LYS A 120 -5.75 -32.64 -20.61
CA LYS A 120 -5.16 -33.24 -21.82
C LYS A 120 -3.63 -33.33 -21.75
N LEU A 121 -3.02 -32.59 -20.82
CA LEU A 121 -1.56 -32.52 -20.64
C LEU A 121 -1.07 -33.64 -19.72
N SER A 122 0.10 -34.19 -20.03
CA SER A 122 0.77 -35.18 -19.19
C SER A 122 1.12 -34.59 -17.81
N GLU A 123 0.90 -35.36 -16.75
CA GLU A 123 1.22 -34.91 -15.40
C GLU A 123 2.72 -35.04 -15.13
N ASN A 124 3.41 -33.91 -14.96
CA ASN A 124 4.78 -33.91 -14.47
C ASN A 124 4.82 -34.22 -12.96
N LEU A 125 5.18 -35.45 -12.62
CA LEU A 125 5.13 -35.98 -11.26
C LEU A 125 5.97 -35.17 -10.25
N GLN A 126 7.10 -34.57 -10.68
CA GLN A 126 7.97 -33.79 -9.79
C GLN A 126 7.35 -32.45 -9.41
N ILE A 127 6.76 -31.75 -10.40
CA ILE A 127 6.06 -30.48 -10.20
C ILE A 127 4.87 -30.70 -9.25
N GLU A 128 4.14 -31.79 -9.46
CA GLU A 128 3.02 -32.19 -8.62
C GLU A 128 3.43 -32.49 -7.18
N LYS A 129 4.47 -33.31 -6.96
CA LYS A 129 4.97 -33.64 -5.61
C LYS A 129 5.39 -32.38 -4.84
N ARG A 130 6.13 -31.46 -5.47
CA ARG A 130 6.56 -30.21 -4.83
C ARG A 130 5.37 -29.30 -4.50
N ALA A 131 4.44 -29.12 -5.43
CA ALA A 131 3.25 -28.32 -5.20
C ALA A 131 2.40 -28.90 -4.04
N ASN A 132 2.23 -30.21 -4.03
CA ASN A 132 1.49 -30.96 -3.02
C ASN A 132 2.09 -30.84 -1.62
N MET A 133 3.42 -30.91 -1.50
CA MET A 133 4.12 -30.72 -0.23
C MET A 133 3.89 -29.30 0.34
N VAL A 134 3.99 -28.27 -0.51
CA VAL A 134 3.84 -26.87 -0.08
C VAL A 134 2.42 -26.59 0.46
N ILE A 135 1.38 -27.08 -0.21
CA ILE A 135 0.00 -26.90 0.28
C ILE A 135 -0.26 -27.71 1.55
N PHE A 136 0.32 -28.90 1.66
CA PHE A 136 0.20 -29.73 2.87
C PHE A 136 0.83 -29.05 4.08
N ILE A 137 2.06 -28.55 3.95
CA ILE A 137 2.73 -27.81 5.04
C ILE A 137 1.88 -26.59 5.44
N LYS A 138 1.35 -25.84 4.46
CA LYS A 138 0.49 -24.68 4.74
C LYS A 138 -0.80 -25.06 5.49
N MET A 139 -1.39 -26.22 5.19
CA MET A 139 -2.57 -26.70 5.91
C MET A 139 -2.22 -27.07 7.36
N CYS A 140 -1.09 -27.73 7.57
CA CYS A 140 -0.60 -28.05 8.91
C CYS A 140 -0.34 -26.78 9.72
N THR A 141 0.33 -25.77 9.14
CA THR A 141 0.59 -24.50 9.84
C THR A 141 -0.70 -23.80 10.23
N VAL A 142 -1.67 -23.65 9.30
CA VAL A 142 -2.95 -23.00 9.60
C VAL A 142 -3.76 -23.76 10.65
N SER A 143 -3.72 -25.10 10.63
CA SER A 143 -4.44 -25.91 11.62
C SER A 143 -3.81 -25.82 13.01
N LEU A 144 -2.47 -25.79 13.07
CA LEU A 144 -1.73 -25.60 14.33
C LEU A 144 -1.93 -24.19 14.88
N ASP A 145 -1.94 -23.17 14.01
CA ASP A 145 -2.12 -21.76 14.40
C ASP A 145 -3.50 -21.52 15.03
N ALA A 146 -4.53 -22.23 14.58
CA ALA A 146 -5.87 -22.17 15.20
C ALA A 146 -5.88 -22.63 16.67
N LEU A 147 -4.95 -23.52 17.06
CA LEU A 147 -4.83 -24.03 18.43
C LEU A 147 -3.99 -23.12 19.34
N VAL A 148 -3.11 -22.29 18.76
CA VAL A 148 -2.18 -21.42 19.49
C VAL A 148 -2.90 -20.49 20.48
N PRO A 149 -3.96 -19.75 20.11
CA PRO A 149 -4.68 -18.89 21.05
C PRO A 149 -5.34 -19.66 22.20
N ILE A 150 -5.81 -20.88 21.92
CA ILE A 150 -6.46 -21.73 22.93
C ILE A 150 -5.44 -22.12 24.01
N PHE A 151 -4.30 -22.67 23.59
CA PHE A 151 -3.23 -23.04 24.51
C PHE A 151 -2.60 -21.81 25.19
N GLY A 152 -2.49 -20.69 24.49
CA GLY A 152 -1.96 -19.44 25.05
C GLY A 152 -2.81 -18.93 26.21
N VAL A 153 -4.12 -18.77 26.01
CA VAL A 153 -5.03 -18.27 27.05
C VAL A 153 -5.13 -19.25 28.21
N LEU A 154 -5.25 -20.56 27.94
CA LEU A 154 -5.40 -21.57 29.00
C LEU A 154 -4.13 -21.73 29.86
N ASN A 155 -2.94 -21.66 29.26
CA ASN A 155 -1.68 -21.77 30.03
C ASN A 155 -1.37 -20.51 30.85
N GLN A 156 -1.91 -19.36 30.48
CA GLN A 156 -1.74 -18.12 31.21
C GLN A 156 -2.76 -17.96 32.35
N ALA A 157 -3.81 -18.78 32.38
CA ALA A 157 -4.88 -18.68 33.37
C ALA A 157 -4.46 -19.32 34.69
N LYS A 158 -4.51 -18.53 35.78
CA LYS A 158 -4.37 -19.07 37.15
C LYS A 158 -5.50 -20.05 37.49
N HIS A 159 -6.72 -19.75 37.02
CA HIS A 159 -7.89 -20.61 37.12
C HIS A 159 -8.65 -20.59 35.78
N VAL A 160 -9.04 -21.76 35.29
CA VAL A 160 -9.85 -21.89 34.07
C VAL A 160 -11.31 -21.90 34.46
N ASP A 161 -11.97 -20.76 34.33
CA ASP A 161 -13.43 -20.65 34.43
C ASP A 161 -14.08 -20.69 33.03
N VAL A 162 -15.42 -20.71 33.00
CA VAL A 162 -16.18 -20.73 31.73
C VAL A 162 -15.89 -19.50 30.88
N PHE A 163 -15.63 -18.34 31.49
CA PHE A 163 -15.36 -17.10 30.77
C PHE A 163 -14.00 -17.11 30.08
N VAL A 164 -12.96 -17.62 30.75
CA VAL A 164 -11.61 -17.81 30.18
C VAL A 164 -11.65 -18.82 29.03
N PHE A 165 -12.40 -19.92 29.19
CA PHE A 165 -12.58 -20.88 28.10
C PHE A 165 -13.29 -20.25 26.89
N MET A 166 -14.36 -19.47 27.12
CA MET A 166 -15.06 -18.74 26.06
C MET A 166 -14.16 -17.69 25.38
N LEU A 167 -13.33 -16.97 26.15
CA LEU A 167 -12.35 -16.03 25.61
C LEU A 167 -11.32 -16.74 24.73
N ALA A 168 -10.81 -17.90 25.16
CA ALA A 168 -9.86 -18.71 24.40
C ALA A 168 -10.45 -19.17 23.05
N MET A 169 -11.68 -19.70 23.08
CA MET A 169 -12.41 -20.10 21.89
C MET A 169 -12.70 -18.93 20.95
N TYR A 170 -13.06 -17.77 21.49
CA TYR A 170 -13.34 -16.57 20.70
C TYR A 170 -12.07 -15.97 20.07
N SER A 171 -10.95 -16.01 20.80
CA SER A 171 -9.63 -15.58 20.29
C SER A 171 -9.13 -16.50 19.18
N SER A 172 -9.36 -17.81 19.34
CA SER A 172 -9.12 -18.81 18.28
C SER A 172 -10.02 -18.59 17.07
N LEU A 173 -11.30 -18.26 17.26
CA LEU A 173 -12.23 -17.95 16.17
C LEU A 173 -11.73 -16.75 15.34
N ILE A 174 -11.32 -15.67 16.02
CA ILE A 174 -10.74 -14.49 15.39
C ILE A 174 -9.49 -14.84 14.60
N GLY A 175 -8.52 -15.53 15.22
CA GLY A 175 -7.31 -15.98 14.55
C GLY A 175 -7.64 -16.80 13.30
N THR A 176 -8.54 -17.77 13.44
CA THR A 176 -8.95 -18.66 12.34
C THR A 176 -9.59 -17.91 11.16
N ILE A 177 -10.39 -16.87 11.42
CA ILE A 177 -10.94 -16.00 10.36
C ILE A 177 -9.80 -15.32 9.58
N LEU A 178 -8.82 -14.75 10.29
CA LEU A 178 -7.68 -14.06 9.67
C LEU A 178 -6.79 -15.03 8.87
N HIS A 179 -6.50 -16.21 9.44
CA HIS A 179 -5.74 -17.27 8.78
C HIS A 179 -6.45 -17.79 7.53
N ALA A 180 -7.78 -17.92 7.57
CA ALA A 180 -8.57 -18.35 6.42
C ALA A 180 -8.49 -17.35 5.25
N VAL A 181 -8.40 -16.03 5.52
CA VAL A 181 -8.18 -15.01 4.49
C VAL A 181 -6.85 -15.24 3.76
N LEU A 182 -5.76 -15.38 4.51
CA LEU A 182 -4.45 -15.63 3.90
C LEU A 182 -4.41 -16.98 3.21
N PHE A 183 -5.06 -18.00 3.78
CA PHE A 183 -5.11 -19.32 3.18
C PHE A 183 -5.81 -19.31 1.82
N LEU A 184 -6.95 -18.63 1.65
CA LEU A 184 -7.59 -18.53 0.33
C LEU A 184 -6.74 -17.80 -0.70
N PHE A 185 -6.10 -16.70 -0.28
CA PHE A 185 -5.18 -15.97 -1.14
C PHE A 185 -4.01 -16.85 -1.57
N PHE A 186 -3.36 -17.52 -0.60
CA PHE A 186 -2.30 -18.48 -0.82
C PHE A 186 -2.74 -19.62 -1.73
N TYR A 187 -3.91 -20.21 -1.49
CA TYR A 187 -4.46 -21.33 -2.24
C TYR A 187 -4.66 -20.96 -3.71
N MET A 188 -5.16 -19.75 -3.99
CA MET A 188 -5.31 -19.25 -5.36
C MET A 188 -3.96 -19.01 -6.04
N LEU A 189 -2.99 -18.42 -5.34
CA LEU A 189 -1.62 -18.29 -5.86
C LEU A 189 -1.01 -19.66 -6.17
N TRP A 190 -1.15 -20.60 -5.26
CA TRP A 190 -0.68 -21.98 -5.41
C TRP A 190 -1.32 -22.66 -6.62
N HIS A 191 -2.64 -22.54 -6.80
CA HIS A 191 -3.37 -23.11 -7.93
C HIS A 191 -2.86 -22.57 -9.26
N VAL A 192 -2.77 -21.25 -9.38
CA VAL A 192 -2.32 -20.61 -10.63
C VAL A 192 -0.85 -20.91 -10.90
N ARG A 193 0.02 -20.85 -9.88
CA ARG A 193 1.45 -21.19 -10.00
C ARG A 193 1.65 -22.60 -10.55
N ARG A 194 0.93 -23.58 -10.01
CA ARG A 194 1.01 -24.97 -10.47
C ARG A 194 0.65 -25.09 -11.95
N ARG A 195 -0.34 -24.33 -12.44
CA ARG A 195 -0.72 -24.31 -13.85
C ARG A 195 0.30 -23.62 -14.74
N ILE A 196 0.89 -22.53 -14.28
CA ILE A 196 1.98 -21.84 -15.00
C ILE A 196 3.20 -22.76 -15.11
N TRP A 197 3.54 -23.52 -14.07
CA TRP A 197 4.62 -24.51 -14.15
C TRP A 197 4.35 -25.62 -15.16
N ARG A 198 3.12 -26.17 -15.20
CA ARG A 198 2.73 -27.13 -16.24
C ARG A 198 2.84 -26.52 -17.64
N LEU A 199 2.41 -25.28 -17.79
CA LEU A 199 2.46 -24.54 -19.06
C LEU A 199 3.91 -24.28 -19.51
N ASN A 200 4.79 -23.88 -18.61
CA ASN A 200 6.22 -23.71 -18.89
C ASN A 200 6.90 -25.04 -19.25
N ALA A 201 6.55 -26.15 -18.57
CA ALA A 201 7.07 -27.46 -18.91
C ALA A 201 6.65 -27.87 -20.33
N ARG A 202 5.37 -27.69 -20.68
CA ARG A 202 4.88 -27.97 -22.04
C ARG A 202 5.54 -27.08 -23.09
N LEU A 203 5.76 -25.81 -22.79
CA LEU A 203 6.44 -24.89 -23.69
C LEU A 203 7.88 -25.35 -23.96
N ILE A 204 8.60 -25.82 -22.94
CA ILE A 204 9.94 -26.40 -23.08
C ILE A 204 9.91 -27.68 -23.92
N GLU A 205 8.95 -28.58 -23.68
CA GLU A 205 8.76 -29.80 -24.48
C GLU A 205 8.51 -29.46 -25.96
N LEU A 206 7.58 -28.55 -26.24
CA LEU A 206 7.27 -28.09 -27.59
C LEU A 206 8.52 -27.57 -28.32
N PHE A 207 9.30 -26.71 -27.65
CA PHE A 207 10.54 -26.19 -28.23
C PHE A 207 11.60 -27.28 -28.41
N HIS A 208 11.70 -28.25 -27.51
CA HIS A 208 12.65 -29.35 -27.63
C HIS A 208 12.28 -30.30 -28.78
N ASP A 209 10.99 -30.60 -28.94
CA ASP A 209 10.46 -31.39 -30.05
C ASP A 209 10.75 -30.72 -31.38
N LEU A 210 10.50 -29.40 -31.47
CA LEU A 210 10.83 -28.60 -32.65
C LEU A 210 12.33 -28.57 -32.95
N GLN A 211 13.18 -28.46 -31.92
CA GLN A 211 14.63 -28.47 -32.08
C GLN A 211 15.14 -29.83 -32.56
N LYS A 212 14.61 -30.94 -32.01
CA LYS A 212 14.93 -32.30 -32.45
C LYS A 212 14.51 -32.52 -33.90
N LEU A 213 13.33 -32.02 -34.26
CA LEU A 213 12.80 -32.10 -35.61
C LEU A 213 13.64 -31.28 -36.59
N GLN A 214 14.11 -30.09 -36.20
CA GLN A 214 15.03 -29.29 -37.00
C GLN A 214 16.38 -30.01 -37.22
N ARG A 215 16.95 -30.63 -36.18
CA ARG A 215 18.21 -31.39 -36.32
C ARG A 215 18.04 -32.55 -37.30
N ASN A 216 16.98 -33.34 -37.15
CA ASN A 216 16.69 -34.46 -38.04
C ASN A 216 16.36 -34.01 -39.47
N ALA A 217 15.70 -32.85 -39.64
CA ALA A 217 15.38 -32.30 -40.95
C ALA A 217 16.59 -31.70 -41.66
N ARG A 218 17.56 -31.15 -40.93
CA ARG A 218 18.80 -30.58 -41.50
C ARG A 218 19.62 -31.60 -42.28
N ASP A 219 19.52 -32.87 -41.89
CA ASP A 219 20.27 -33.98 -42.49
C ASP A 219 19.49 -34.75 -43.57
N MET A 220 18.17 -34.54 -43.73
CA MET A 220 17.32 -35.37 -44.62
C MET A 220 16.25 -34.65 -45.45
N LEU A 221 15.85 -33.41 -45.13
CA LEU A 221 14.70 -32.73 -45.74
C LEU A 221 15.06 -31.34 -46.26
N ALA A 222 14.65 -31.02 -47.48
CA ALA A 222 14.77 -29.67 -48.01
C ALA A 222 14.00 -28.66 -47.12
N PRO A 223 14.51 -27.43 -46.94
CA PRO A 223 13.95 -26.39 -46.05
C PRO A 223 12.53 -25.90 -46.42
N LYS A 224 11.93 -26.44 -47.49
CA LYS A 224 10.57 -26.16 -47.96
C LYS A 224 9.69 -27.42 -48.04
N SER A 225 10.01 -28.48 -47.31
CA SER A 225 9.17 -29.68 -47.29
C SER A 225 7.79 -29.37 -46.69
N ARG A 226 6.74 -29.84 -47.37
CA ARG A 226 5.33 -29.63 -47.00
C ARG A 226 5.01 -30.16 -45.59
N THR A 227 5.73 -31.20 -45.17
CA THR A 227 5.63 -31.82 -43.84
C THR A 227 6.18 -30.91 -42.73
N LEU A 228 7.33 -30.26 -42.94
CA LEU A 228 7.89 -29.29 -42.00
C LEU A 228 6.98 -28.06 -41.83
N GLN A 229 6.35 -27.60 -42.91
CA GLN A 229 5.37 -26.51 -42.86
C GLN A 229 4.10 -26.89 -42.11
N GLN A 230 3.57 -28.10 -42.31
CA GLN A 230 2.39 -28.57 -41.57
C GLN A 230 2.68 -28.72 -40.06
N LEU A 231 3.84 -29.28 -39.70
CA LEU A 231 4.23 -29.47 -38.30
C LEU A 231 4.52 -28.14 -37.58
N SER A 232 5.17 -27.19 -38.26
CA SER A 232 5.36 -25.84 -37.70
C SER A 232 4.05 -25.06 -37.60
N GLY A 233 3.08 -25.30 -38.48
CA GLY A 233 1.72 -24.75 -38.36
C GLY A 233 0.99 -25.27 -37.12
N LEU A 234 1.04 -26.58 -36.85
CA LEU A 234 0.50 -27.18 -35.63
C LEU A 234 1.18 -26.64 -34.36
N ALA A 235 2.50 -26.48 -34.39
CA ALA A 235 3.23 -25.89 -33.28
C ALA A 235 2.88 -24.42 -33.04
N ALA A 236 2.58 -23.64 -34.10
CA ALA A 236 2.09 -22.28 -33.97
C ALA A 236 0.70 -22.21 -33.32
N GLU A 237 -0.16 -23.18 -33.62
CA GLU A 237 -1.48 -23.29 -32.99
C GLU A 237 -1.37 -23.68 -31.50
N GLU A 238 -0.52 -24.66 -31.17
CA GLU A 238 -0.23 -24.99 -29.76
C GLU A 238 0.36 -23.79 -29.00
N LEU A 239 1.29 -23.05 -29.61
CA LEU A 239 1.88 -21.87 -29.00
C LEU A 239 0.85 -20.75 -28.76
N ARG A 240 -0.10 -20.58 -29.69
CA ARG A 240 -1.22 -19.65 -29.54
C ARG A 240 -2.16 -20.06 -28.41
N GLU A 241 -2.40 -21.34 -28.24
CA GLU A 241 -3.20 -21.84 -27.11
C GLU A 241 -2.47 -21.61 -25.77
N ILE A 242 -1.16 -21.92 -25.73
CA ILE A 242 -0.28 -21.67 -24.57
C ILE A 242 -0.29 -20.17 -24.19
N SER A 243 -0.11 -19.27 -25.15
CA SER A 243 -0.07 -17.82 -24.89
C SER A 243 -1.42 -17.31 -24.37
N GLY A 244 -2.53 -17.81 -24.93
CA GLY A 244 -3.88 -17.50 -24.49
C GLY A 244 -4.18 -17.98 -23.06
N VAL A 245 -3.78 -19.20 -22.71
CA VAL A 245 -3.94 -19.74 -21.34
C VAL A 245 -3.05 -18.96 -20.35
N HIS A 246 -1.80 -18.66 -20.72
CA HIS A 246 -0.91 -17.84 -19.90
C HIS A 246 -1.50 -16.43 -19.64
N ALA A 247 -2.10 -15.80 -20.66
CA ALA A 247 -2.75 -14.50 -20.54
C ALA A 247 -3.85 -14.55 -19.48
N ARG A 248 -4.72 -15.55 -19.57
CA ARG A 248 -5.85 -15.72 -18.65
C ARG A 248 -5.38 -15.92 -17.22
N LEU A 249 -4.38 -16.78 -16.99
CA LEU A 249 -3.79 -17.01 -15.68
C LEU A 249 -3.15 -15.74 -15.09
N THR A 250 -2.44 -14.96 -15.91
CA THR A 250 -1.81 -13.70 -15.47
C THR A 250 -2.86 -12.66 -15.11
N VAL A 251 -3.93 -12.52 -15.90
CA VAL A 251 -5.07 -11.64 -15.59
C VAL A 251 -5.75 -12.05 -14.28
N MET A 252 -5.91 -13.35 -14.02
CA MET A 252 -6.45 -13.85 -12.76
C MET A 252 -5.59 -13.42 -11.56
N LEU A 253 -4.27 -13.54 -11.65
CA LEU A 253 -3.34 -13.10 -10.59
C LEU A 253 -3.43 -11.60 -10.33
N LEU A 254 -3.51 -10.77 -11.39
CA LEU A 254 -3.65 -9.32 -11.25
C LEU A 254 -4.98 -8.94 -10.58
N ARG A 255 -6.09 -9.64 -10.92
CA ARG A 255 -7.39 -9.46 -10.28
C ARG A 255 -7.37 -9.88 -8.81
N LEU A 256 -6.73 -11.01 -8.51
CA LEU A 256 -6.55 -11.52 -7.15
C LEU A 256 -5.81 -10.50 -6.28
N ASN A 257 -4.66 -10.02 -6.74
CA ASN A 257 -3.85 -9.03 -6.04
C ASN A 257 -4.64 -7.72 -5.81
N ARG A 258 -5.37 -7.24 -6.82
CA ARG A 258 -6.16 -5.99 -6.69
C ARG A 258 -7.24 -6.05 -5.61
N VAL A 259 -7.90 -7.19 -5.41
CA VAL A 259 -8.97 -7.34 -4.41
C VAL A 259 -8.42 -7.63 -3.02
N TYR A 260 -7.43 -8.53 -2.93
CA TYR A 260 -6.87 -8.96 -1.64
C TYR A 260 -5.85 -7.99 -1.04
N ARG A 261 -5.29 -7.04 -1.81
CA ARG A 261 -4.22 -6.13 -1.34
C ARG A 261 -4.43 -5.54 0.05
N TRP A 262 -5.62 -5.02 0.35
CA TRP A 262 -5.88 -4.36 1.64
C TRP A 262 -6.04 -5.36 2.78
N GLN A 263 -6.67 -6.50 2.51
CA GLN A 263 -6.81 -7.57 3.50
C GLN A 263 -5.45 -8.18 3.82
N VAL A 264 -4.62 -8.46 2.82
CA VAL A 264 -3.30 -9.03 3.04
C VAL A 264 -2.42 -8.05 3.83
N ILE A 265 -2.44 -6.73 3.57
CA ILE A 265 -1.75 -5.74 4.43
C ILE A 265 -2.25 -5.83 5.87
N ALA A 266 -3.57 -5.75 6.06
CA ALA A 266 -4.17 -5.67 7.39
C ALA A 266 -3.86 -6.93 8.22
N VAL A 267 -3.94 -8.10 7.58
CA VAL A 267 -3.61 -9.37 8.23
C VAL A 267 -2.11 -9.47 8.49
N LEU A 268 -1.23 -9.13 7.54
CA LEU A 268 0.23 -9.11 7.75
C LEU A 268 0.65 -8.16 8.89
N LEU A 269 0.02 -7.00 9.03
CA LEU A 269 0.24 -6.08 10.15
C LEU A 269 -0.12 -6.73 11.48
N THR A 270 -1.25 -7.44 11.51
CA THR A 270 -1.73 -8.15 12.71
C THR A 270 -0.73 -9.23 13.12
N TYR A 271 -0.25 -10.01 12.16
CA TYR A 271 0.80 -11.01 12.38
C TYR A 271 2.12 -10.41 12.85
N LEU A 272 2.53 -9.27 12.29
CA LEU A 272 3.74 -8.57 12.71
C LEU A 272 3.66 -8.21 14.20
N ILE A 273 2.55 -7.60 14.62
CA ILE A 273 2.33 -7.15 15.99
C ILE A 273 2.19 -8.35 16.93
N THR A 274 1.48 -9.39 16.51
CA THR A 274 1.34 -10.63 17.28
C THR A 274 2.69 -11.33 17.49
N ASN A 275 3.54 -11.40 16.46
CA ASN A 275 4.91 -11.94 16.59
C ASN A 275 5.80 -11.11 17.52
N ILE A 276 5.72 -9.77 17.45
CA ILE A 276 6.46 -8.89 18.36
C ILE A 276 5.98 -9.13 19.80
N SER A 277 4.67 -9.26 20.00
CA SER A 277 4.07 -9.52 21.30
C SER A 277 4.54 -10.87 21.85
N TYR A 278 4.39 -11.98 21.10
CA TYR A 278 4.85 -13.31 21.51
C TYR A 278 6.36 -13.40 21.74
N GLY A 279 7.16 -12.72 20.92
CA GLY A 279 8.60 -12.65 21.12
C GLY A 279 8.98 -11.88 22.40
N TYR A 280 8.25 -10.82 22.72
CA TYR A 280 8.42 -10.09 23.97
C TYR A 280 8.00 -10.94 25.19
N TYR A 281 6.84 -11.62 25.13
CA TYR A 281 6.40 -12.59 26.14
C TYR A 281 7.46 -13.65 26.41
N PHE A 282 8.03 -14.20 25.35
CA PHE A 282 9.06 -15.23 25.43
C PHE A 282 10.30 -14.76 26.19
N ILE A 283 10.86 -13.59 25.84
CA ILE A 283 12.07 -13.09 26.51
C ILE A 283 11.79 -12.71 27.96
N LEU A 284 10.62 -12.12 28.24
CA LEU A 284 10.22 -11.76 29.61
C LEU A 284 10.07 -13.00 30.50
N SER A 285 9.58 -14.11 29.94
CA SER A 285 9.45 -15.38 30.63
C SER A 285 10.80 -16.04 30.92
N LEU A 286 11.80 -15.86 30.04
CA LEU A 286 13.17 -16.32 30.28
C LEU A 286 13.89 -15.52 31.38
N LEU A 287 13.57 -14.23 31.52
CA LEU A 287 14.23 -13.32 32.46
C LEU A 287 13.59 -13.30 33.86
N ALA A 288 12.43 -13.95 34.03
CA ALA A 288 11.73 -13.97 35.31
C ALA A 288 12.45 -14.87 36.34
N PRO A 289 12.75 -14.38 37.56
CA PRO A 289 13.38 -15.20 38.59
C PRO A 289 12.45 -16.34 39.04
N SER A 290 13.05 -17.52 39.26
CA SER A 290 12.37 -18.80 39.57
C SER A 290 11.41 -18.77 40.76
N ASN A 291 11.55 -17.79 41.64
CA ASN A 291 10.82 -17.68 42.92
C ASN A 291 9.71 -16.60 42.90
N SER A 292 9.47 -15.92 41.76
CA SER A 292 8.34 -15.00 41.65
C SER A 292 7.04 -15.79 41.39
N ALA A 293 5.90 -15.33 41.91
CA ALA A 293 4.55 -15.87 41.61
C ALA A 293 4.16 -15.76 40.11
N GLN A 294 5.11 -15.34 39.28
CA GLN A 294 5.07 -15.16 37.84
C GLN A 294 6.07 -16.10 37.13
N SER A 295 6.57 -17.15 37.82
CA SER A 295 7.29 -18.25 37.18
C SER A 295 6.30 -19.05 36.32
N GLN A 296 6.20 -18.62 35.08
CA GLN A 296 5.51 -19.33 34.03
C GLN A 296 6.08 -20.75 33.92
N THR A 297 5.21 -21.76 33.91
CA THR A 297 5.60 -23.17 33.78
C THR A 297 6.40 -23.38 32.49
N ALA A 298 7.40 -24.26 32.49
CA ALA A 298 8.21 -24.57 31.30
C ALA A 298 7.38 -24.89 30.03
N SER A 299 6.15 -25.39 30.22
CA SER A 299 5.17 -25.63 29.16
C SER A 299 4.77 -24.35 28.39
N SER A 300 4.58 -23.21 29.08
CA SER A 300 4.18 -21.95 28.45
C SER A 300 5.28 -21.34 27.56
N ILE A 301 6.54 -21.51 27.95
CA ILE A 301 7.72 -21.11 27.17
C ILE A 301 7.78 -21.95 25.89
N VAL A 302 7.63 -23.28 26.00
CA VAL A 302 7.62 -24.19 24.84
C VAL A 302 6.46 -23.85 23.89
N VAL A 303 5.27 -23.57 24.41
CA VAL A 303 4.10 -23.19 23.61
C VAL A 303 4.31 -21.84 22.90
N SER A 304 4.92 -20.86 23.55
CA SER A 304 5.19 -19.54 22.96
C SER A 304 6.25 -19.58 21.84
N ILE A 305 7.29 -20.42 22.01
CA ILE A 305 8.27 -20.69 20.95
C ILE A 305 7.61 -21.40 19.78
N ALA A 306 6.84 -22.46 20.05
CA ALA A 306 6.15 -23.23 19.02
C ALA A 306 5.18 -22.35 18.23
N ALA A 307 4.40 -21.51 18.92
CA ALA A 307 3.50 -20.53 18.32
C ALA A 307 4.24 -19.55 17.40
N SER A 308 5.30 -18.92 17.90
CA SER A 308 6.12 -17.98 17.12
C SER A 308 6.74 -18.65 15.89
N PHE A 309 7.18 -19.90 16.01
CA PHE A 309 7.73 -20.69 14.91
C PHE A 309 6.67 -21.10 13.88
N ILE A 310 5.47 -21.50 14.32
CA ILE A 310 4.35 -21.83 13.42
C ILE A 310 3.98 -20.62 12.59
N VAL A 311 3.76 -19.47 13.24
CA VAL A 311 3.47 -18.20 12.55
C VAL A 311 4.63 -17.82 11.62
N PHE A 312 5.88 -18.06 12.03
CA PHE A 312 7.05 -17.81 11.19
C PHE A 312 7.00 -18.59 9.88
N VAL A 313 6.78 -19.90 9.97
CA VAL A 313 6.71 -20.76 8.79
C VAL A 313 5.51 -20.36 7.92
N ASP A 314 4.36 -20.09 8.54
CA ASP A 314 3.12 -19.76 7.84
C ASP A 314 3.23 -18.51 6.93
N ILE A 315 3.84 -17.45 7.47
CA ILE A 315 4.07 -16.19 6.74
C ILE A 315 5.12 -16.40 5.65
N ASN A 316 6.23 -17.07 5.96
CA ASN A 316 7.27 -17.33 4.96
C ASN A 316 6.74 -18.13 3.78
N LEU A 317 5.88 -19.13 4.01
CA LEU A 317 5.23 -19.89 2.94
C LEU A 317 4.43 -18.98 2.00
N LEU A 318 3.74 -17.96 2.53
CA LEU A 318 3.02 -16.98 1.74
C LEU A 318 3.98 -16.15 0.87
N TYR A 319 5.02 -15.57 1.46
CA TYR A 319 6.01 -14.77 0.74
C TYR A 319 6.75 -15.59 -0.32
N TRP A 320 7.14 -16.81 0.00
CA TRP A 320 7.84 -17.70 -0.92
C TRP A 320 6.94 -18.13 -2.07
N THR A 321 5.68 -18.45 -1.80
CA THR A 321 4.73 -18.83 -2.86
C THR A 321 4.43 -17.65 -3.78
N ALA A 322 4.31 -16.43 -3.25
CA ALA A 322 4.14 -15.22 -4.07
C ALA A 322 5.39 -14.93 -4.94
N ASP A 323 6.58 -15.02 -4.37
CA ASP A 323 7.85 -14.86 -5.10
C ASP A 323 8.00 -15.93 -6.18
N ASP A 324 7.77 -17.20 -5.86
CA ASP A 324 7.86 -18.31 -6.80
C ASP A 324 6.80 -18.21 -7.91
N THR A 325 5.61 -17.69 -7.62
CA THR A 325 4.59 -17.42 -8.65
C THR A 325 5.05 -16.33 -9.61
N THR A 326 5.62 -15.26 -9.06
CA THR A 326 6.20 -14.16 -9.84
C THR A 326 7.34 -14.66 -10.74
N ARG A 327 8.26 -15.46 -10.18
CA ARG A 327 9.35 -16.10 -10.92
C ARG A 327 8.85 -17.05 -11.99
N ALA A 328 7.78 -17.82 -11.73
CA ALA A 328 7.20 -18.72 -12.72
C ALA A 328 6.70 -17.97 -13.96
N CYS A 329 6.04 -16.82 -13.78
CA CYS A 329 5.63 -15.93 -14.88
C CYS A 329 6.83 -15.30 -15.59
N GLN A 330 7.86 -14.89 -14.84
CA GLN A 330 9.07 -14.26 -15.38
C GLN A 330 10.01 -15.25 -16.06
N TYR A 331 9.87 -16.54 -15.81
CA TYR A 331 10.63 -17.60 -16.47
C TYR A 331 10.13 -17.88 -17.89
N THR A 332 8.82 -17.74 -18.15
CA THR A 332 8.22 -17.91 -19.49
C THR A 332 8.93 -17.10 -20.60
N PRO A 333 9.23 -15.80 -20.45
CA PRO A 333 9.99 -15.05 -21.46
C PRO A 333 11.45 -15.50 -21.58
N GLN A 334 12.05 -16.06 -20.54
CA GLN A 334 13.42 -16.60 -20.61
C GLN A 334 13.47 -17.88 -21.43
N ILE A 335 12.41 -18.71 -21.36
CA ILE A 335 12.24 -19.88 -22.22
C ILE A 335 12.17 -19.42 -23.68
N LEU A 336 11.29 -18.46 -24.01
CA LEU A 336 11.18 -17.93 -25.38
C LEU A 336 12.50 -17.42 -25.94
N ARG A 337 13.28 -16.66 -25.14
CA ARG A 337 14.59 -16.15 -25.56
C ARG A 337 15.62 -17.25 -25.84
N HIS A 338 15.59 -18.36 -25.09
CA HIS A 338 16.51 -19.47 -25.35
C HIS A 338 16.26 -20.18 -26.68
N PHE A 339 15.05 -20.05 -27.24
CA PHE A 339 14.64 -20.73 -28.48
C PHE A 339 14.43 -19.79 -29.67
N GLU A 340 14.87 -18.53 -29.56
CA GLU A 340 14.88 -17.52 -30.64
C GLU A 340 15.86 -17.89 -31.79
N VAL A 341 16.61 -19.00 -31.65
CA VAL A 341 17.64 -19.49 -32.59
C VAL A 341 17.09 -20.56 -33.58
N LEU A 342 15.78 -20.81 -33.61
CA LEU A 342 15.15 -21.79 -34.52
C LEU A 342 15.05 -21.25 -35.96
N THR A 343 16.17 -21.22 -36.69
CA THR A 343 16.35 -20.60 -38.03
C THR A 343 15.56 -21.20 -39.20
N LEU A 344 14.84 -22.31 -39.02
CA LEU A 344 14.19 -23.08 -40.11
C LEU A 344 12.66 -23.20 -39.94
N MET A 345 12.04 -22.38 -39.09
CA MET A 345 10.60 -22.46 -38.81
C MET A 345 9.75 -21.62 -39.77
N SER A 346 8.46 -21.95 -39.87
CA SER A 346 7.53 -21.18 -40.70
C SER A 346 7.30 -19.77 -40.14
N THR A 347 7.03 -18.81 -41.03
CA THR A 347 6.72 -17.42 -40.69
C THR A 347 5.51 -17.29 -39.75
N SER A 348 4.60 -18.27 -39.76
CA SER A 348 3.47 -18.33 -38.83
C SER A 348 3.90 -18.58 -37.39
N PHE A 349 4.89 -19.45 -37.17
CA PHE A 349 5.38 -19.78 -35.83
C PHE A 349 6.17 -18.61 -35.23
N GLU A 350 7.05 -18.00 -36.03
CA GLU A 350 7.81 -16.81 -35.64
C GLU A 350 6.88 -15.65 -35.22
N ARG A 351 5.82 -15.41 -35.99
CA ARG A 351 4.81 -14.40 -35.67
C ARG A 351 4.09 -14.66 -34.34
N GLU A 352 3.79 -15.92 -34.00
CA GLU A 352 3.17 -16.24 -32.71
C GLU A 352 4.17 -16.14 -31.54
N CYS A 353 5.45 -16.47 -31.76
CA CYS A 353 6.53 -16.20 -30.81
C CYS A 353 6.66 -14.70 -30.51
N GLU A 354 6.67 -13.84 -31.53
CA GLU A 354 6.73 -12.39 -31.36
C GLU A 354 5.51 -11.85 -30.59
N LYS A 355 4.29 -12.28 -30.97
CA LYS A 355 3.07 -11.90 -30.26
C LYS A 355 3.12 -12.32 -28.79
N PHE A 356 3.59 -13.52 -28.51
CA PHE A 356 3.70 -14.01 -27.14
C PHE A 356 4.77 -13.23 -26.35
N ALA A 357 5.93 -12.94 -26.96
CA ALA A 357 6.97 -12.12 -26.35
C ALA A 357 6.48 -10.69 -26.03
N LEU A 358 5.71 -10.07 -26.95
CA LEU A 358 5.07 -8.78 -26.73
C LEU A 358 4.05 -8.83 -25.58
N GLN A 359 3.21 -9.87 -25.55
CA GLN A 359 2.24 -10.08 -24.48
C GLN A 359 2.94 -10.21 -23.11
N LEU A 360 4.03 -10.97 -23.03
CA LEU A 360 4.80 -11.14 -21.78
C LEU A 360 5.46 -9.84 -21.33
N LYS A 361 5.88 -8.99 -22.27
CA LYS A 361 6.42 -7.67 -21.97
C LYS A 361 5.35 -6.70 -21.44
N GLN A 362 4.14 -6.75 -22.01
CA GLN A 362 2.97 -5.97 -21.57
C GLN A 362 2.46 -6.42 -20.20
N GLN A 363 2.44 -7.72 -19.95
CA GLN A 363 1.87 -8.34 -18.75
C GLN A 363 2.94 -8.70 -17.74
N LYS A 364 3.79 -7.73 -17.37
CA LYS A 364 4.78 -7.94 -16.30
C LYS A 364 4.04 -8.23 -14.99
N MET A 365 4.13 -9.48 -14.55
CA MET A 365 3.52 -9.92 -13.31
C MET A 365 4.49 -9.63 -12.16
N ASP A 366 4.08 -8.75 -11.25
CA ASP A 366 4.72 -8.54 -9.95
C ASP A 366 3.61 -8.51 -8.88
N ILE A 367 3.72 -9.34 -7.84
CA ILE A 367 2.79 -9.32 -6.70
C ILE A 367 3.19 -8.19 -5.76
N ASN A 368 2.83 -6.97 -6.17
CA ASN A 368 2.97 -5.76 -5.36
C ASN A 368 1.67 -5.49 -4.59
N ILE A 369 1.76 -5.41 -3.27
CA ILE A 369 0.63 -5.11 -2.41
C ILE A 369 0.49 -3.60 -2.24
N ALA A 370 -0.61 -3.06 -2.77
CA ALA A 370 -0.99 -1.64 -2.71
C ALA A 370 0.07 -0.62 -3.20
N GLY A 371 1.12 -1.08 -3.91
CA GLY A 371 2.23 -0.22 -4.32
C GLY A 371 3.28 0.00 -3.23
N MET A 372 3.10 -0.57 -2.03
CA MET A 372 3.95 -0.31 -0.86
C MET A 372 5.11 -1.30 -0.74
N PHE A 373 4.86 -2.59 -0.97
CA PHE A 373 5.87 -3.63 -0.86
C PHE A 373 5.61 -4.80 -1.80
N LEU A 374 6.69 -5.36 -2.33
CA LEU A 374 6.69 -6.57 -3.13
C LEU A 374 6.66 -7.79 -2.20
N LEU A 375 5.77 -8.75 -2.43
CA LEU A 375 5.81 -10.02 -1.70
C LEU A 375 6.94 -10.89 -2.25
N ASN A 376 8.13 -10.79 -1.64
CA ASN A 376 9.30 -11.56 -2.03
C ASN A 376 10.10 -12.08 -0.81
N ARG A 377 11.09 -12.95 -1.04
CA ARG A 377 11.92 -13.48 0.06
C ARG A 377 12.65 -12.40 0.86
N GLN A 378 13.11 -11.34 0.19
CA GLN A 378 13.85 -10.24 0.83
C GLN A 378 12.97 -9.47 1.84
N THR A 379 11.73 -9.16 1.46
CA THR A 379 10.78 -8.48 2.35
C THR A 379 10.35 -9.35 3.51
N SER A 380 10.24 -10.68 3.32
CA SER A 380 10.03 -11.60 4.44
C SER A 380 11.16 -11.50 5.47
N LEU A 381 12.43 -11.58 5.02
CA LEU A 381 13.60 -11.45 5.91
C LEU A 381 13.69 -10.08 6.59
N ALA A 382 13.37 -9.00 5.87
CA ALA A 382 13.31 -7.66 6.44
C ALA A 382 12.24 -7.54 7.53
N LEU A 383 11.08 -8.19 7.35
CA LEU A 383 10.01 -8.26 8.34
C LEU A 383 10.48 -8.99 9.61
N TRP A 384 11.27 -10.06 9.46
CA TRP A 384 11.89 -10.74 10.61
C TRP A 384 12.89 -9.89 11.35
N ALA A 385 13.81 -9.23 10.64
CA ALA A 385 14.75 -8.31 11.26
C ALA A 385 14.02 -7.18 12.01
N PHE A 386 12.90 -6.72 11.46
CA PHE A 386 12.04 -5.74 12.11
C PHE A 386 11.40 -6.28 13.40
N CYS A 387 10.83 -7.49 13.38
CA CYS A 387 10.27 -8.13 14.57
C CYS A 387 11.33 -8.27 15.67
N VAL A 388 12.48 -8.87 15.36
CA VAL A 388 13.57 -9.10 16.33
C VAL A 388 14.04 -7.78 16.95
N ARG A 389 14.21 -6.74 16.12
CA ARG A 389 14.57 -5.41 16.61
C ARG A 389 13.55 -4.86 17.60
N HIS A 390 12.26 -4.95 17.31
CA HIS A 390 11.21 -4.38 18.18
C HIS A 390 11.02 -5.19 19.46
N ILE A 391 11.18 -6.52 19.39
CA ILE A 391 11.24 -7.38 20.56
C ILE A 391 12.38 -6.92 21.49
N LEU A 392 13.60 -6.73 20.96
CA LEU A 392 14.74 -6.26 21.75
C LEU A 392 14.51 -4.87 22.35
N LEU A 393 13.90 -3.96 21.59
CA LEU A 393 13.55 -2.63 22.10
C LEU A 393 12.56 -2.72 23.27
N LEU A 394 11.49 -3.51 23.16
CA LEU A 394 10.52 -3.70 24.24
C LEU A 394 11.17 -4.27 25.50
N VAL A 395 12.08 -5.24 25.36
CA VAL A 395 12.83 -5.81 26.48
C VAL A 395 13.74 -4.77 27.14
N GLN A 396 14.45 -3.96 26.35
CA GLN A 396 15.30 -2.88 26.87
C GLN A 396 14.49 -1.83 27.62
N PHE A 397 13.32 -1.45 27.10
CA PHE A 397 12.40 -0.53 27.78
C PHE A 397 11.88 -1.12 29.09
N ASP A 398 11.49 -2.40 29.11
CA ASP A 398 11.02 -3.07 30.33
C ASP A 398 12.13 -3.14 31.40
N TYR A 399 13.35 -3.47 30.98
CA TYR A 399 14.51 -3.52 31.88
C TYR A 399 14.80 -2.16 32.53
N GLU A 400 14.80 -1.09 31.74
CA GLU A 400 15.00 0.28 32.24
C GLU A 400 13.83 0.75 33.13
N ALA A 401 12.59 0.38 32.80
CA ALA A 401 11.42 0.69 33.61
C ALA A 401 11.50 0.01 35.00
N ARG A 402 11.85 -1.28 35.05
CA ARG A 402 12.03 -2.03 36.31
C ARG A 402 13.14 -1.44 37.18
N LYS A 403 14.21 -0.95 36.55
CA LYS A 403 15.32 -0.28 37.23
C LYS A 403 14.91 1.06 37.87
N ARG A 404 13.88 1.73 37.35
CA ARG A 404 13.35 3.01 37.91
C ARG A 404 12.26 2.80 38.95
N THR A 405 11.47 1.73 38.88
CA THR A 405 10.42 1.42 39.86
C THR A 405 10.94 1.02 41.24
N SER A 406 12.24 0.75 41.40
CA SER A 406 12.87 0.68 42.73
C SER A 406 12.98 2.06 43.41
N GLY A 407 12.49 3.15 42.79
CA GLY A 407 12.54 4.51 43.34
C GLY A 407 11.28 5.40 43.23
N SER A 408 10.15 5.00 42.61
CA SER A 408 8.92 5.83 42.63
C SER A 408 7.68 5.08 42.08
N SER A 409 6.55 5.19 42.77
CA SER A 409 5.29 4.42 42.58
C SER A 409 4.24 5.06 41.67
N GLY A 410 4.54 6.15 40.95
CA GLY A 410 3.53 6.94 40.21
C GLY A 410 2.87 6.24 39.01
N VAL A 411 3.48 5.18 38.46
CA VAL A 411 3.03 4.53 37.20
C VAL A 411 1.73 3.78 37.32
N LEU A 412 1.46 3.26 38.51
CA LEU A 412 0.37 2.34 38.75
C LEU A 412 -0.98 3.06 38.92
N GLU A 413 -0.98 4.28 39.46
CA GLU A 413 -2.20 5.07 39.70
C GLU A 413 -2.81 5.64 38.41
N HIS A 414 -1.99 6.10 37.47
CA HIS A 414 -2.48 6.69 36.21
C HIS A 414 -3.15 5.66 35.30
N ILE A 415 -2.71 4.42 35.35
CA ILE A 415 -3.25 3.33 34.52
C ILE A 415 -4.59 2.84 35.06
N ASN A 416 -4.77 2.81 36.38
CA ASN A 416 -6.09 2.57 36.99
C ASN A 416 -7.10 3.68 36.62
N HIS A 417 -6.64 4.94 36.51
CA HIS A 417 -7.49 6.06 36.11
C HIS A 417 -7.88 6.01 34.61
N ILE A 418 -7.00 5.52 33.73
CA ILE A 418 -7.32 5.34 32.29
C ILE A 418 -8.28 4.16 32.07
N LEU A 419 -8.24 3.13 32.93
CA LEU A 419 -9.06 1.92 32.81
C LEU A 419 -10.49 2.04 33.38
N GLN A 420 -10.82 3.12 34.10
CA GLN A 420 -12.14 3.34 34.74
C GLN A 420 -13.21 4.02 33.85
N PHE A 421 -12.93 4.30 32.56
CA PHE A 421 -13.91 4.91 31.64
C PHE A 421 -15.00 3.92 31.15
N GLY A 422 -15.71 3.28 32.07
CA GLY A 422 -16.77 2.31 31.77
C GLY A 422 -18.14 2.58 32.42
N GLU A 423 -18.22 3.42 33.45
CA GLU A 423 -19.47 3.69 34.17
C GLU A 423 -19.59 5.18 34.43
N ASP A 424 -20.33 5.88 33.55
CA ASP A 424 -21.16 7.06 33.82
C ASP A 424 -21.28 7.95 32.58
N GLU A 425 -22.35 7.76 31.80
CA GLU A 425 -23.45 8.74 31.70
C GLU A 425 -24.39 8.42 30.53
N ARG A 426 -25.68 8.57 30.82
CA ARG A 426 -26.83 8.25 29.98
C ARG A 426 -27.15 9.38 28.99
N VAL A 427 -27.75 8.90 27.91
CA VAL A 427 -28.62 9.54 26.90
C VAL A 427 -29.49 10.70 27.42
N ASP A 428 -29.57 11.78 26.65
CA ASP A 428 -30.83 12.51 26.42
C ASP A 428 -30.98 12.96 24.95
N THR A 429 -32.23 12.87 24.49
CA THR A 429 -32.74 12.97 23.12
C THR A 429 -33.32 14.35 22.78
N ALA A 430 -33.24 14.80 21.51
CA ALA A 430 -34.37 15.39 20.76
C ALA A 430 -34.04 15.68 19.27
N ALA A 431 -35.04 15.49 18.40
CA ALA A 431 -35.04 15.49 16.93
C ALA A 431 -35.57 16.85 16.34
N PRO A 432 -36.21 16.90 15.14
CA PRO A 432 -35.72 16.73 13.77
C PRO A 432 -35.91 18.02 12.92
N HIS A 433 -35.23 18.17 11.76
CA HIS A 433 -35.75 19.02 10.67
C HIS A 433 -35.40 18.50 9.27
N THR A 434 -36.39 18.69 8.39
CA THR A 434 -36.60 18.16 7.06
C THR A 434 -36.03 19.03 5.93
N SER A 435 -35.52 18.35 4.90
CA SER A 435 -35.53 18.62 3.45
C SER A 435 -35.37 20.03 2.88
N THR A 436 -34.47 20.20 1.89
CA THR A 436 -34.81 20.25 0.44
C THR A 436 -33.58 20.52 -0.43
N HIS A 437 -33.55 19.90 -1.61
CA HIS A 437 -32.58 20.17 -2.68
C HIS A 437 -32.75 21.59 -3.24
N PRO A 438 -31.68 22.18 -3.82
CA PRO A 438 -31.73 22.34 -5.28
C PRO A 438 -30.41 22.05 -6.00
N LYS A 439 -30.57 21.51 -7.21
CA LYS A 439 -29.54 21.38 -8.24
C LYS A 439 -29.20 22.77 -8.81
N VAL A 440 -28.00 23.29 -8.61
CA VAL A 440 -27.35 24.23 -9.57
C VAL A 440 -25.82 24.09 -9.47
N LEU A 441 -25.22 23.41 -10.44
CA LEU A 441 -23.77 23.42 -10.71
C LEU A 441 -23.70 23.63 -12.23
N PRO A 442 -23.22 24.80 -12.75
CA PRO A 442 -21.80 24.96 -13.03
C PRO A 442 -21.34 26.44 -13.20
N VAL A 443 -21.23 27.23 -12.11
CA VAL A 443 -20.58 28.57 -12.13
C VAL A 443 -19.47 28.70 -11.07
N ALA A 444 -19.55 27.91 -9.98
CA ALA A 444 -18.62 27.95 -8.85
C ALA A 444 -17.16 27.55 -9.17
N MET A 445 -16.90 26.81 -10.25
CA MET A 445 -15.57 26.24 -10.53
C MET A 445 -14.56 27.25 -11.11
N ARG A 446 -15.03 28.35 -11.75
CA ARG A 446 -14.14 29.48 -12.11
C ARG A 446 -13.86 30.39 -10.91
N MET A 447 -14.87 30.64 -10.06
CA MET A 447 -14.73 31.51 -8.89
C MET A 447 -13.84 30.90 -7.79
N HIS A 448 -13.97 29.60 -7.48
CA HIS A 448 -13.12 28.95 -6.47
C HIS A 448 -11.62 28.93 -6.83
N LYS A 449 -11.28 28.82 -8.12
CA LYS A 449 -9.89 28.81 -8.58
C LYS A 449 -9.24 30.19 -8.43
N GLN A 450 -9.98 31.27 -8.65
CA GLN A 450 -9.50 32.64 -8.49
C GLN A 450 -9.39 33.06 -7.02
N SER A 451 -10.40 32.79 -6.18
CA SER A 451 -10.36 33.15 -4.76
C SER A 451 -9.26 32.40 -3.99
N TYR A 452 -9.07 31.11 -4.29
CA TYR A 452 -8.00 30.30 -3.73
C TYR A 452 -6.61 30.79 -4.16
N GLN A 453 -6.40 31.03 -5.45
CA GLN A 453 -5.11 31.52 -5.94
C GLN A 453 -4.78 32.88 -5.33
N SER A 454 -5.78 33.73 -5.15
CA SER A 454 -5.57 35.00 -4.47
C SER A 454 -5.16 34.80 -3.00
N LEU A 455 -5.89 33.97 -2.26
CA LEU A 455 -5.59 33.69 -0.85
C LEU A 455 -4.19 33.05 -0.69
N TYR A 456 -3.86 32.07 -1.54
CA TYR A 456 -2.55 31.44 -1.58
C TYR A 456 -1.43 32.46 -1.85
N ASN A 457 -1.61 33.37 -2.82
CA ASN A 457 -0.61 34.41 -3.09
C ASN A 457 -0.40 35.33 -1.88
N TYR A 458 -1.47 35.73 -1.20
CA TYR A 458 -1.35 36.58 -0.01
C TYR A 458 -0.63 35.85 1.13
N ILE A 459 -0.98 34.59 1.38
CA ILE A 459 -0.33 33.75 2.40
C ILE A 459 1.14 33.47 2.04
N ALA A 460 1.44 33.17 0.77
CA ALA A 460 2.80 32.88 0.32
C ALA A 460 3.70 34.14 0.33
N ILE A 461 3.13 35.32 0.05
CA ILE A 461 3.83 36.61 0.21
C ILE A 461 4.03 36.90 1.69
N SER A 462 3.01 36.70 2.54
CA SER A 462 3.09 37.02 3.96
C SER A 462 4.10 36.14 4.71
N LEU A 463 4.23 34.87 4.31
CA LEU A 463 5.19 33.92 4.87
C LEU A 463 6.61 34.10 4.34
N GLY A 464 6.84 35.01 3.39
CA GLY A 464 8.16 35.19 2.77
C GLY A 464 8.52 34.08 1.77
N MET A 465 7.55 33.31 1.27
CA MET A 465 7.81 32.23 0.33
C MET A 465 7.90 32.70 -1.11
N THR A 466 7.09 33.68 -1.53
CA THR A 466 7.09 34.17 -2.92
C THR A 466 7.07 35.69 -2.97
N SER A 467 7.78 36.30 -3.92
CA SER A 467 7.71 37.78 -4.14
C SER A 467 6.78 38.16 -5.29
N PHE A 468 6.25 37.16 -6.01
CA PHE A 468 5.40 37.34 -7.17
C PHE A 468 3.93 37.42 -6.77
N ARG A 469 3.26 38.52 -7.11
CA ARG A 469 1.81 38.62 -7.03
C ARG A 469 1.22 38.14 -8.34
N TYR A 470 0.48 37.03 -8.30
CA TYR A 470 -0.26 36.58 -9.48
C TYR A 470 -1.57 37.36 -9.60
N ASN A 471 -1.76 38.00 -10.76
CA ASN A 471 -2.99 38.69 -11.09
C ASN A 471 -3.87 37.73 -11.91
N SER A 472 -5.00 37.33 -11.33
CA SER A 472 -5.94 36.38 -11.94
C SER A 472 -6.67 36.92 -13.16
N ILE A 473 -6.70 38.25 -13.33
CA ILE A 473 -7.38 38.93 -14.45
C ILE A 473 -6.44 39.02 -15.66
N THR A 474 -5.16 39.31 -15.44
CA THR A 474 -4.17 39.47 -16.52
C THR A 474 -3.32 38.21 -16.75
N GLU A 475 -3.49 37.18 -15.91
CA GLU A 475 -2.73 35.93 -15.86
C GLU A 475 -1.20 36.09 -15.78
N LYS A 476 -0.72 37.30 -15.47
CA LYS A 476 0.69 37.64 -15.34
C LYS A 476 1.09 37.65 -13.87
N HIS A 477 2.32 37.22 -13.61
CA HIS A 477 2.95 37.42 -12.31
C HIS A 477 3.63 38.79 -12.36
N LYS A 478 3.27 39.69 -11.45
CA LYS A 478 3.92 40.98 -11.30
C LYS A 478 4.68 40.98 -9.99
N GLN A 479 5.97 41.25 -10.07
CA GLN A 479 6.81 41.49 -8.92
C GLN A 479 6.76 43.00 -8.61
N MET A 480 6.48 43.37 -7.37
CA MET A 480 6.47 44.77 -6.94
C MET A 480 7.58 44.96 -5.90
N PHE A 481 8.14 46.15 -5.82
CA PHE A 481 9.16 46.48 -4.82
C PHE A 481 8.69 46.12 -3.39
N TRP A 482 7.47 46.50 -3.02
CA TRP A 482 6.89 46.18 -1.71
C TRP A 482 6.75 44.68 -1.42
N THR A 483 6.43 43.84 -2.41
CA THR A 483 6.33 42.39 -2.19
C THR A 483 7.70 41.72 -2.05
N GLN A 484 8.74 42.30 -2.65
CA GLN A 484 10.13 41.88 -2.41
C GLN A 484 10.58 42.28 -1.01
N THR A 485 10.37 43.53 -0.62
CA THR A 485 10.77 44.06 0.70
C THR A 485 10.06 43.32 1.83
N PHE A 486 8.74 43.11 1.72
CA PHE A 486 7.97 42.37 2.74
C PHE A 486 8.44 40.93 2.89
N ALA A 487 8.68 40.25 1.76
CA ALA A 487 9.08 38.86 1.79
C ALA A 487 10.55 38.68 2.22
N LEU A 488 11.41 39.67 1.97
CA LEU A 488 12.78 39.72 2.50
C LEU A 488 12.74 39.92 4.02
N LEU A 489 11.93 40.88 4.50
CA LEU A 489 11.76 41.14 5.92
C LEU A 489 11.24 39.90 6.67
N ALA A 490 10.21 39.22 6.15
CA ALA A 490 9.68 37.98 6.71
C ALA A 490 10.74 36.88 6.80
N ASN A 491 11.61 36.76 5.79
CA ASN A 491 12.70 35.79 5.78
C ASN A 491 13.81 36.14 6.78
N VAL A 492 14.20 37.41 6.88
CA VAL A 492 15.17 37.89 7.88
C VAL A 492 14.65 37.63 9.29
N CYS A 493 13.38 37.99 9.56
CA CYS A 493 12.72 37.68 10.83
C CYS A 493 12.71 36.16 11.12
N THR A 494 12.42 35.32 10.12
CA THR A 494 12.41 33.86 10.29
C THR A 494 13.81 33.33 10.61
N ILE A 495 14.85 33.77 9.90
CA ILE A 495 16.25 33.37 10.14
C ILE A 495 16.71 33.78 11.55
N ILE A 496 16.43 35.01 11.98
CA ILE A 496 16.81 35.50 13.30
C ILE A 496 16.04 34.76 14.41
N SER A 497 14.77 34.42 14.15
CA SER A 497 13.93 33.72 15.13
C SER A 497 14.23 32.22 15.25
N LEU A 498 14.84 31.58 14.24
CA LEU A 498 15.10 30.13 14.20
C LEU A 498 15.89 29.63 15.42
N PRO A 499 17.03 30.26 15.81
CA PRO A 499 17.74 29.91 17.04
C PRO A 499 16.89 30.08 18.31
N LEU A 500 16.06 31.13 18.38
CA LEU A 500 15.19 31.39 19.52
C LEU A 500 14.08 30.33 19.65
N ILE A 501 13.46 29.94 18.54
CA ILE A 501 12.46 28.85 18.48
C ILE A 501 13.11 27.54 18.90
N PHE A 502 14.30 27.24 18.38
CA PHE A 502 15.05 26.02 18.70
C PHE A 502 15.39 25.96 20.19
N TRP A 503 15.93 27.05 20.75
CA TRP A 503 16.26 27.16 22.17
C TRP A 503 15.02 27.00 23.06
N ASN A 504 13.91 27.66 22.72
CA ASN A 504 12.67 27.54 23.49
C ASN A 504 12.08 26.12 23.42
N ALA A 505 12.10 25.48 22.24
CA ALA A 505 11.65 24.11 22.08
C ALA A 505 12.48 23.13 22.93
N ILE A 506 13.81 23.30 22.96
CA ILE A 506 14.69 22.49 23.80
C ILE A 506 14.43 22.76 25.28
N LYS A 507 14.40 24.03 25.70
CA LYS A 507 14.17 24.42 27.09
C LYS A 507 12.87 23.84 27.63
N ARG A 508 11.80 23.83 26.82
CA ARG A 508 10.51 23.23 27.21
C ARG A 508 10.60 21.71 27.37
N VAL A 509 11.25 21.02 26.44
CA VAL A 509 11.39 19.56 26.51
C VAL A 509 12.30 19.14 27.66
N THR A 510 13.36 19.89 27.96
CA THR A 510 14.26 19.62 29.09
C THR A 510 13.63 19.97 30.44
N ALA A 511 12.80 21.02 30.51
CA ALA A 511 12.12 21.42 31.75
C ALA A 511 11.10 20.39 32.24
N ILE A 512 10.43 19.67 31.33
CA ILE A 512 9.41 18.66 31.72
C ILE A 512 10.07 17.36 32.25
N GLN A 513 11.41 17.23 32.17
CA GLN A 513 12.19 16.07 32.61
C GLN A 513 11.69 14.73 32.04
N TRP A 514 11.24 14.72 30.78
CA TRP A 514 10.90 13.49 30.07
C TRP A 514 12.14 12.66 29.74
N ASN A 515 11.94 11.39 29.37
CA ASN A 515 13.00 10.42 29.05
C ASN A 515 14.08 11.06 28.14
N PRO A 516 15.39 10.91 28.44
CA PRO A 516 16.48 11.51 27.66
C PRO A 516 16.41 11.21 26.15
N THR A 517 15.93 10.03 25.76
CA THR A 517 15.75 9.65 24.35
C THR A 517 14.76 10.57 23.63
N MET A 518 13.72 11.04 24.32
CA MET A 518 12.75 12.00 23.80
C MET A 518 13.39 13.36 23.52
N THR A 519 14.26 13.81 24.43
CA THR A 519 15.03 15.04 24.29
C THR A 519 15.96 14.96 23.08
N TYR A 520 16.69 13.85 22.91
CA TYR A 520 17.55 13.64 21.74
C TYR A 520 16.77 13.55 20.43
N ALA A 521 15.66 12.81 20.38
CA ALA A 521 14.81 12.72 19.20
C ALA A 521 14.25 14.09 18.80
N THR A 522 13.89 14.91 19.80
CA THR A 522 13.41 16.28 19.58
C THR A 522 14.53 17.19 19.11
N TYR A 523 15.72 17.09 19.70
CA TYR A 523 16.91 17.83 19.27
C TYR A 523 17.23 17.57 17.80
N ILE A 524 17.31 16.29 17.40
CA ILE A 524 17.58 15.89 16.01
C ILE A 524 16.49 16.42 15.08
N THR A 525 15.22 16.23 15.43
CA THR A 525 14.09 16.67 14.60
C THR A 525 14.08 18.19 14.44
N CYS A 526 14.26 18.95 15.52
CA CYS A 526 14.31 20.41 15.47
C CYS A 526 15.53 20.92 14.69
N THR A 527 16.67 20.25 14.79
CA THR A 527 17.89 20.60 14.02
C THR A 527 17.66 20.40 12.54
N ILE A 528 17.14 19.22 12.15
CA ILE A 528 16.81 18.93 10.75
C ILE A 528 15.76 19.92 10.24
N ARG A 529 14.71 20.18 11.02
CA ARG A 529 13.66 21.15 10.67
C ARG A 529 14.24 22.55 10.43
N ALA A 530 15.12 23.02 11.31
CA ALA A 530 15.78 24.31 11.17
C ALA A 530 16.66 24.38 9.92
N LEU A 531 17.46 23.34 9.65
CA LEU A 531 18.29 23.25 8.46
C LEU A 531 17.47 23.24 7.17
N VAL A 532 16.35 22.52 7.14
CA VAL A 532 15.45 22.44 5.97
C VAL A 532 14.78 23.79 5.72
N VAL A 533 14.30 24.48 6.77
CA VAL A 533 13.72 25.82 6.65
C VAL A 533 14.78 26.81 6.14
N LEU A 534 15.98 26.80 6.74
CA LEU A 534 17.09 27.66 6.31
C LEU A 534 17.45 27.41 4.85
N TYR A 535 17.59 26.15 4.45
CA TYR A 535 17.84 25.76 3.06
C TYR A 535 16.74 26.27 2.11
N THR A 536 15.47 26.13 2.50
CA THR A 536 14.31 26.60 1.72
C THR A 536 14.35 28.11 1.52
N ILE A 537 14.68 28.87 2.57
CA ILE A 537 14.78 30.33 2.51
C ILE A 537 15.96 30.76 1.64
N LEU A 538 17.14 30.13 1.80
CA LEU A 538 18.34 30.46 1.03
C LEU A 538 18.19 30.15 -0.47
N LYS A 539 17.51 29.03 -0.81
CA LYS A 539 17.26 28.64 -2.20
C LYS A 539 16.05 29.33 -2.83
N ARG A 540 15.33 30.15 -2.07
CA ARG A 540 14.06 30.75 -2.48
C ARG A 540 14.13 31.47 -3.82
N SER A 541 15.10 32.35 -4.05
CA SER A 541 15.16 33.16 -5.29
C SER A 541 15.24 32.28 -6.54
N LYS A 542 16.04 31.21 -6.47
CA LYS A 542 16.20 30.22 -7.54
C LYS A 542 14.94 29.38 -7.72
N ILE A 543 14.31 28.96 -6.63
CA ILE A 543 13.07 28.16 -6.66
C ILE A 543 11.92 29.00 -7.23
N ASP A 544 11.73 30.25 -6.79
CA ASP A 544 10.69 31.16 -7.26
C ASP A 544 10.79 31.44 -8.76
N LEU A 545 12.00 31.69 -9.27
CA LEU A 545 12.25 31.88 -10.70
C LEU A 545 11.90 30.61 -11.50
N MET A 546 12.36 29.45 -11.04
CA MET A 546 12.08 28.16 -11.66
C MET A 546 10.59 27.80 -11.64
N ILE A 547 9.89 28.06 -10.54
CA ILE A 547 8.44 27.90 -10.39
C ILE A 547 7.73 28.74 -11.45
N HIS A 548 8.15 30.00 -11.59
CA HIS A 548 7.55 30.92 -12.56
C HIS A 548 7.76 30.44 -14.01
N GLU A 549 8.98 30.06 -14.37
CA GLU A 549 9.30 29.54 -15.71
C GLU A 549 8.58 28.23 -16.03
N SER A 550 8.56 27.30 -15.08
CA SER A 550 7.89 26.00 -15.21
C SER A 550 6.38 26.18 -15.34
N LEU A 551 5.78 27.13 -14.59
CA LEU A 551 4.37 27.48 -14.72
C LEU A 551 4.04 28.11 -16.05
N LYS A 552 4.91 29.02 -16.53
CA LYS A 552 4.73 29.66 -17.83
C LYS A 552 4.75 28.60 -18.92
N LYS A 553 5.75 27.70 -18.93
CA LYS A 553 5.84 26.58 -19.88
C LYS A 553 4.62 25.67 -19.79
N LEU A 554 4.21 25.26 -18.59
CA LEU A 554 3.04 24.41 -18.41
C LEU A 554 1.75 25.04 -18.93
N ARG A 555 1.53 26.34 -18.66
CA ARG A 555 0.36 27.07 -19.15
C ARG A 555 0.38 27.24 -20.67
N THR A 556 1.54 27.52 -21.25
CA THR A 556 1.70 27.56 -22.71
C THR A 556 1.34 26.20 -23.31
N LEU A 557 1.91 25.11 -22.80
CA LEU A 557 1.58 23.75 -23.24
C LEU A 557 0.09 23.44 -23.08
N GLN A 558 -0.52 23.85 -21.97
CA GLN A 558 -1.95 23.68 -21.73
C GLN A 558 -2.82 24.46 -22.74
N ARG A 559 -2.40 25.65 -23.16
CA ARG A 559 -3.13 26.44 -24.16
C ARG A 559 -2.93 25.91 -25.59
N THR A 560 -1.70 25.52 -25.93
CA THR A 560 -1.36 25.05 -27.27
C THR A 560 -2.01 23.69 -27.55
N TYR A 561 -1.86 22.74 -26.63
CA TYR A 561 -2.25 21.35 -26.89
C TYR A 561 -3.54 20.95 -26.17
N LEU A 562 -3.66 21.26 -24.87
CA LEU A 562 -4.76 20.73 -24.05
C LEU A 562 -6.07 21.52 -24.15
N ALA A 563 -6.05 22.76 -24.65
CA ALA A 563 -7.26 23.58 -24.81
C ALA A 563 -8.25 22.99 -25.80
N HIS A 564 -7.76 22.19 -26.76
CA HIS A 564 -8.53 21.56 -27.80
C HIS A 564 -9.15 20.22 -27.38
N PHE A 565 -8.77 19.67 -26.21
CA PHE A 565 -9.26 18.37 -25.76
C PHE A 565 -10.62 18.47 -25.07
N PRO A 566 -11.52 17.51 -25.29
CA PRO A 566 -12.79 17.46 -24.60
C PRO A 566 -12.59 17.17 -23.11
N ARG A 567 -13.44 17.77 -22.27
CA ARG A 567 -13.35 17.58 -20.82
C ARG A 567 -13.85 16.21 -20.42
N VAL A 568 -13.03 15.50 -19.64
CA VAL A 568 -13.35 14.15 -19.17
C VAL A 568 -13.66 14.19 -17.69
N SER A 569 -14.94 14.13 -17.35
CA SER A 569 -15.45 14.26 -15.96
C SER A 569 -14.84 13.23 -14.99
N SER A 570 -14.48 12.04 -15.47
CA SER A 570 -13.86 10.98 -14.66
C SER A 570 -12.41 11.32 -14.26
N ILE A 571 -11.65 11.95 -15.16
CA ILE A 571 -10.28 12.42 -14.90
C ILE A 571 -10.35 13.57 -13.88
N GLU A 572 -11.20 14.57 -14.12
CA GLU A 572 -11.37 15.73 -13.24
C GLU A 572 -11.79 15.32 -11.82
N ARG A 573 -12.82 14.47 -11.67
CA ARG A 573 -13.27 14.00 -10.34
C ARG A 573 -12.17 13.27 -9.57
N ARG A 574 -11.33 12.48 -10.25
CA ARG A 574 -10.24 11.74 -9.60
C ARG A 574 -9.08 12.66 -9.21
N MET A 575 -8.67 13.56 -10.10
CA MET A 575 -7.61 14.52 -9.82
C MET A 575 -8.02 15.53 -8.74
N ASN A 576 -9.25 16.04 -8.79
CA ASN A 576 -9.78 16.97 -7.79
C ASN A 576 -9.86 16.34 -6.40
N ARG A 577 -10.35 15.09 -6.28
CA ARG A 577 -10.35 14.38 -4.98
C ARG A 577 -8.96 14.29 -4.36
N LEU A 578 -7.94 14.00 -5.18
CA LEU A 578 -6.57 13.91 -4.69
C LEU A 578 -6.03 15.27 -4.24
N TYR A 579 -6.33 16.33 -5.00
CA TYR A 579 -5.97 17.70 -4.64
C TYR A 579 -6.62 18.13 -3.31
N TYR A 580 -7.93 17.94 -3.16
CA TYR A 580 -8.64 18.27 -1.93
C TYR A 580 -8.15 17.45 -0.74
N ALA A 581 -7.87 16.16 -0.92
CA ALA A 581 -7.31 15.32 0.14
C ALA A 581 -5.96 15.88 0.63
N LYS A 582 -5.08 16.31 -0.28
CA LYS A 582 -3.79 16.91 0.08
C LYS A 582 -3.96 18.25 0.78
N PHE A 583 -4.87 19.09 0.28
CA PHE A 583 -5.14 20.39 0.87
C PHE A 583 -5.69 20.26 2.30
N ILE A 584 -6.69 19.38 2.50
CA ILE A 584 -7.26 19.09 3.82
C ILE A 584 -6.17 18.55 4.75
N SER A 585 -5.32 17.64 4.28
CA SER A 585 -4.20 17.10 5.06
C SER A 585 -3.22 18.19 5.50
N MET A 586 -2.89 19.13 4.61
CA MET A 586 -2.02 20.28 4.91
C MET A 586 -2.64 21.18 5.99
N CYS A 587 -3.92 21.54 5.82
CA CYS A 587 -4.66 22.35 6.80
C CYS A 587 -4.73 21.64 8.16
N LEU A 588 -5.05 20.35 8.18
CA LEU A 588 -5.12 19.55 9.40
C LEU A 588 -3.78 19.52 10.14
N LEU A 589 -2.66 19.36 9.42
CA LEU A 589 -1.33 19.37 10.03
C LEU A 589 -0.96 20.73 10.62
N LEU A 590 -1.33 21.83 9.94
CA LEU A 590 -1.14 23.19 10.47
C LEU A 590 -1.97 23.43 11.73
N THR A 591 -3.25 23.06 11.72
CA THR A 591 -4.14 23.22 12.89
C THR A 591 -3.68 22.37 14.06
N LEU A 592 -3.30 21.10 13.80
CA LEU A 592 -2.80 20.22 14.86
C LEU A 592 -1.46 20.73 15.44
N THR A 593 -0.58 21.31 14.61
CA THR A 593 0.65 21.94 15.13
C THR A 593 0.33 23.13 16.05
N ALA A 594 -0.65 23.96 15.67
CA ALA A 594 -1.09 25.08 16.50
C ALA A 594 -1.63 24.59 17.85
N ILE A 595 -2.46 23.55 17.83
CA ILE A 595 -3.05 22.95 19.04
C ILE A 595 -1.96 22.34 19.94
N ILE A 596 -1.01 21.58 19.36
CA ILE A 596 0.11 21.00 20.12
C ILE A 596 0.93 22.09 20.80
N TYR A 597 1.21 23.19 20.11
CA TYR A 597 1.97 24.30 20.68
C TYR A 597 1.22 24.99 21.82
N HIS A 598 -0.10 25.12 21.69
CA HIS A 598 -0.97 25.67 22.73
C HIS A 598 -1.03 24.75 23.97
N GLN A 599 -0.99 23.43 23.78
CA GLN A 599 -1.08 22.44 24.86
C GLN A 599 0.25 22.13 25.57
N ALA A 600 1.40 22.51 25.00
CA ALA A 600 2.73 22.17 25.50
C ALA A 600 3.20 23.05 26.69
N ALA A 601 2.36 23.16 27.72
CA ALA A 601 2.53 23.88 29.00
C ALA A 601 2.13 25.36 29.00
N GLU A 602 1.28 25.70 29.99
CA GLU A 602 1.08 27.03 30.60
C GLU A 602 1.44 28.19 29.69
N PHE A 603 0.71 28.35 28.58
CA PHE A 603 0.96 29.46 27.68
C PHE A 603 0.51 30.75 28.36
N GLU A 604 1.41 31.36 29.13
CA GLU A 604 1.23 32.73 29.58
C GLU A 604 1.25 33.64 28.35
N PHE A 605 0.20 34.45 28.20
CA PHE A 605 0.05 35.44 27.13
C PHE A 605 1.07 36.58 27.29
N THR A 606 2.34 36.26 27.07
CA THR A 606 3.42 37.25 26.95
C THR A 606 3.70 37.51 25.48
N TRP A 607 4.08 38.76 25.15
CA TRP A 607 4.45 39.14 23.78
C TRP A 607 5.55 38.25 23.20
N LEU A 608 6.49 37.79 24.03
CA LEU A 608 7.55 36.88 23.63
C LEU A 608 7.00 35.48 23.27
N ASN A 609 6.11 34.90 24.07
CA ASN A 609 5.49 33.61 23.75
C ASN A 609 4.61 33.69 22.50
N CYS A 610 3.83 34.77 22.33
CA CYS A 610 3.04 35.03 21.13
C CYS A 610 3.94 35.14 19.88
N PHE A 611 5.08 35.83 20.00
CA PHE A 611 6.06 35.93 18.92
C PHE A 611 6.64 34.55 18.58
N ILE A 612 7.11 33.77 19.55
CA ILE A 612 7.70 32.44 19.28
C ILE A 612 6.65 31.48 18.70
N PHE A 613 5.39 31.54 19.16
CA PHE A 613 4.28 30.78 18.59
C PHE A 613 4.04 31.14 17.12
N ALA A 614 3.93 32.44 16.81
CA ALA A 614 3.75 32.92 15.44
C ALA A 614 4.90 32.46 14.52
N MET A 615 6.14 32.58 14.99
CA MET A 615 7.31 32.14 14.21
C MET A 615 7.40 30.61 14.07
N SER A 616 6.98 29.85 15.08
CA SER A 616 6.88 28.38 15.01
C SER A 616 5.83 27.93 13.99
N LEU A 617 4.67 28.61 13.94
CA LEU A 617 3.67 28.39 12.91
C LEU A 617 4.18 28.78 11.52
N GLN A 618 4.91 29.90 11.41
CA GLN A 618 5.51 30.35 10.15
C GLN A 618 6.52 29.33 9.60
N THR A 619 7.46 28.86 10.43
CA THR A 619 8.45 27.83 10.00
C THR A 619 7.77 26.54 9.57
N THR A 620 6.71 26.13 10.27
CA THR A 620 5.90 24.97 9.94
C THR A 620 5.14 25.15 8.63
N ALA A 621 4.55 26.34 8.41
CA ALA A 621 3.85 26.68 7.18
C ALA A 621 4.79 26.70 5.98
N ILE A 622 6.01 27.23 6.11
CA ILE A 622 7.03 27.19 5.05
C ILE A 622 7.29 25.74 4.60
N LEU A 623 7.44 24.79 5.53
CA LEU A 623 7.69 23.39 5.20
C LEU A 623 6.50 22.71 4.53
N TYR A 624 5.28 22.91 5.05
CA TYR A 624 4.08 22.28 4.48
C TYR A 624 3.73 22.87 3.11
N ILE A 625 3.80 24.19 2.94
CA ILE A 625 3.48 24.84 1.67
C ILE A 625 4.55 24.50 0.61
N THR A 626 5.83 24.41 0.98
CA THR A 626 6.88 23.99 0.03
C THR A 626 6.63 22.59 -0.52
N ARG A 627 6.24 21.64 0.34
CA ARG A 627 5.85 20.28 -0.08
C ARG A 627 4.57 20.30 -0.91
N PHE A 628 3.58 21.11 -0.52
CA PHE A 628 2.35 21.27 -1.25
C PHE A 628 2.59 21.83 -2.66
N ASN A 629 3.52 22.78 -2.81
CA ASN A 629 3.88 23.35 -4.11
C ASN A 629 4.46 22.28 -5.04
N PHE A 630 5.42 21.48 -4.55
CA PHE A 630 5.93 20.35 -5.32
C PHE A 630 4.81 19.38 -5.73
N PHE A 631 3.97 18.98 -4.78
CA PHE A 631 2.82 18.12 -5.05
C PHE A 631 1.89 18.73 -6.11
N TRP A 632 1.58 20.01 -6.01
CA TRP A 632 0.66 20.70 -6.91
C TRP A 632 1.22 20.78 -8.34
N PHE A 633 2.52 21.04 -8.49
CA PHE A 633 3.20 20.99 -9.78
C PHE A 633 3.08 19.61 -10.42
N LEU A 634 3.44 18.57 -9.68
CA LEU A 634 3.42 17.21 -10.17
C LEU A 634 1.99 16.73 -10.45
N TRP A 635 1.03 17.11 -9.61
CA TRP A 635 -0.39 16.90 -9.83
C TRP A 635 -0.89 17.55 -11.12
N SER A 636 -0.49 18.79 -11.40
CA SER A 636 -0.88 19.53 -12.60
C SER A 636 -0.31 18.88 -13.86
N ILE A 637 0.96 18.47 -13.83
CA ILE A 637 1.60 17.74 -14.93
C ILE A 637 0.96 16.36 -15.13
N CYS A 638 0.72 15.62 -14.05
CA CYS A 638 0.02 14.33 -14.09
C CYS A 638 -1.38 14.48 -14.68
N SER A 639 -2.13 15.53 -14.32
CA SER A 639 -3.45 15.79 -14.89
C SER A 639 -3.36 16.01 -16.40
N SER A 640 -2.38 16.80 -16.85
CA SER A 640 -2.12 17.03 -18.29
C SER A 640 -1.73 15.73 -19.00
N LEU A 641 -0.84 14.92 -18.43
CA LEU A 641 -0.42 13.63 -18.99
C LEU A 641 -1.60 12.65 -19.10
N ARG A 642 -2.55 12.67 -18.17
CA ARG A 642 -3.74 11.81 -18.25
C ARG A 642 -4.70 12.23 -19.36
N TYR A 643 -4.75 13.52 -19.69
CA TYR A 643 -5.49 14.01 -20.85
C TYR A 643 -4.80 13.61 -22.15
N VAL A 644 -3.46 13.70 -22.21
CA VAL A 644 -2.66 13.20 -23.33
C VAL A 644 -2.87 11.70 -23.52
N GLU A 645 -2.78 10.89 -22.46
CA GLU A 645 -3.04 9.44 -22.50
C GLU A 645 -4.45 9.16 -23.04
N TRP A 646 -5.47 9.89 -22.56
CA TRP A 646 -6.84 9.69 -23.00
C TRP A 646 -7.03 10.04 -24.49
N GLN A 647 -6.48 11.17 -24.94
CA GLN A 647 -6.59 11.60 -26.33
C GLN A 647 -5.82 10.66 -27.26
N LEU A 648 -4.64 10.21 -26.85
CA LEU A 648 -3.84 9.23 -27.57
C LEU A 648 -4.62 7.94 -27.82
N ARG A 649 -5.33 7.40 -26.81
CA ARG A 649 -6.19 6.22 -27.00
C ARG A 649 -7.29 6.45 -28.04
N HIS A 650 -7.94 7.61 -27.99
CA HIS A 650 -9.03 7.92 -28.91
C HIS A 650 -8.54 8.09 -30.35
N LEU A 651 -7.42 8.77 -30.56
CA LEU A 651 -6.84 8.92 -31.89
C LEU A 651 -6.33 7.59 -32.45
N LEU A 652 -5.66 6.78 -31.64
CA LEU A 652 -5.20 5.46 -32.07
C LEU A 652 -6.39 4.55 -32.47
N ALA A 653 -7.52 4.63 -31.76
CA ALA A 653 -8.74 3.92 -32.13
C ALA A 653 -9.31 4.41 -33.47
N GLN A 654 -9.37 5.74 -33.68
CA GLN A 654 -9.85 6.33 -34.95
C GLN A 654 -8.91 6.03 -36.13
N MET A 655 -7.60 5.98 -35.91
CA MET A 655 -6.62 5.60 -36.91
C MET A 655 -6.75 4.13 -37.32
N ASN A 656 -6.95 3.23 -36.35
CA ASN A 656 -7.21 1.81 -36.65
C ASN A 656 -8.50 1.64 -37.47
N GLU A 657 -9.59 2.32 -37.10
CA GLU A 657 -10.85 2.28 -37.85
C GLU A 657 -10.68 2.84 -39.28
N SER A 658 -9.96 3.95 -39.42
CA SER A 658 -9.68 4.56 -40.73
C SER A 658 -8.78 3.70 -41.62
N LEU A 659 -7.87 2.92 -41.01
CA LEU A 659 -7.03 1.94 -41.69
C LEU A 659 -7.86 0.76 -42.22
N GLU A 660 -8.79 0.24 -41.41
CA GLU A 660 -9.73 -0.81 -41.84
C GLU A 660 -10.63 -0.33 -42.99
N LEU A 661 -11.02 0.94 -42.99
CA LEU A 661 -11.85 1.56 -44.03
C LEU A 661 -11.07 2.11 -45.24
N GLY A 662 -9.73 2.03 -45.25
CA GLY A 662 -8.89 2.48 -46.38
C GLY A 662 -8.86 4.00 -46.63
N GLN A 663 -9.22 4.84 -45.65
CA GLN A 663 -9.37 6.29 -45.81
C GLN A 663 -8.03 7.06 -45.65
N ARG A 664 -7.18 7.04 -46.68
CA ARG A 664 -5.82 7.64 -46.63
C ARG A 664 -5.76 9.12 -46.23
N TRP A 665 -6.67 9.96 -46.73
CA TRP A 665 -6.69 11.40 -46.43
C TRP A 665 -6.97 11.70 -44.95
N ARG A 666 -7.79 10.85 -44.31
CA ARG A 666 -8.15 10.96 -42.89
C ARG A 666 -7.00 10.49 -42.01
N LEU A 667 -6.29 9.45 -42.44
CA LEU A 667 -5.06 8.97 -41.80
C LEU A 667 -3.96 10.05 -41.78
N THR A 668 -3.76 10.80 -42.88
CA THR A 668 -2.78 11.90 -42.91
C THR A 668 -3.11 13.04 -41.95
N ALA A 669 -4.39 13.39 -41.80
CA ALA A 669 -4.83 14.40 -40.83
C ALA A 669 -4.69 13.91 -39.37
N LEU A 670 -4.98 12.63 -39.11
CA LEU A 670 -4.80 12.02 -37.79
C LEU A 670 -3.32 11.86 -37.41
N ALA A 671 -2.43 11.68 -38.38
CA ALA A 671 -0.99 11.60 -38.16
C ALA A 671 -0.40 12.94 -37.69
N THR A 672 -0.85 14.07 -38.27
CA THR A 672 -0.45 15.40 -37.81
C THR A 672 -0.94 15.71 -36.39
N ASP A 673 -2.15 15.25 -36.03
CA ASP A 673 -2.67 15.37 -34.66
C ASP A 673 -1.87 14.51 -33.66
N LEU A 674 -1.43 13.32 -34.09
CA LEU A 674 -0.58 12.43 -33.30
C LEU A 674 0.78 13.06 -33.01
N GLU A 675 1.41 13.71 -33.99
CA GLU A 675 2.68 14.42 -33.82
C GLU A 675 2.57 15.53 -32.76
N GLY A 676 1.49 16.32 -32.81
CA GLY A 676 1.22 17.35 -31.80
C GLY A 676 1.06 16.78 -30.38
N ILE A 677 0.48 15.58 -30.25
CA ILE A 677 0.29 14.91 -28.95
C ILE A 677 1.58 14.29 -28.43
N LEU A 678 2.40 13.73 -29.33
CA LEU A 678 3.74 13.23 -28.99
C LEU A 678 4.64 14.36 -28.51
N GLU A 679 4.61 15.50 -29.18
CA GLU A 679 5.34 16.70 -28.76
C GLU A 679 4.83 17.19 -27.39
N ALA A 680 3.51 17.20 -27.17
CA ALA A 680 2.93 17.52 -25.87
C ALA A 680 3.40 16.55 -24.76
N HIS A 681 3.43 15.24 -25.05
CA HIS A 681 3.92 14.21 -24.13
C HIS A 681 5.40 14.41 -23.79
N TRP A 682 6.25 14.63 -24.81
CA TRP A 682 7.68 14.89 -24.65
C TRP A 682 7.96 16.14 -23.82
N GLN A 683 7.28 17.26 -24.12
CA GLN A 683 7.45 18.51 -23.38
C GLN A 683 6.97 18.39 -21.92
N LEU A 684 5.89 17.64 -21.66
CA LEU A 684 5.45 17.35 -20.30
C LEU A 684 6.46 16.47 -19.55
N ALA A 685 7.03 15.45 -20.19
CA ALA A 685 8.05 14.58 -19.60
C ALA A 685 9.33 15.37 -19.26
N LYS A 686 9.79 16.23 -20.19
CA LYS A 686 10.90 17.15 -19.96
C LYS A 686 10.63 18.09 -18.78
N LEU A 687 9.39 18.55 -18.63
CA LEU A 687 8.97 19.37 -17.50
C LEU A 687 8.98 18.60 -16.18
N VAL A 688 8.56 17.32 -16.15
CA VAL A 688 8.70 16.46 -14.96
C VAL A 688 10.16 16.34 -14.55
N ILE A 689 11.06 16.05 -15.50
CA ILE A 689 12.50 15.93 -15.24
C ILE A 689 13.06 17.24 -14.69
N LEU A 690 12.70 18.37 -15.32
CA LEU A 690 13.14 19.69 -14.90
C LEU A 690 12.68 20.01 -13.46
N VAL A 691 11.42 19.76 -13.14
CA VAL A 691 10.88 19.99 -11.79
C VAL A 691 11.56 19.06 -10.79
N SER A 692 11.68 17.76 -11.09
CA SER A 692 12.30 16.78 -10.19
C SER A 692 13.78 17.07 -9.92
N LEU A 693 14.57 17.47 -10.93
CA LEU A 693 15.98 17.82 -10.73
C LEU A 693 16.13 19.02 -9.78
N ASN A 694 15.32 20.06 -9.97
CA ASN A 694 15.42 21.28 -9.19
C ASN A 694 14.85 21.15 -7.76
N TYR A 695 13.86 20.28 -7.57
CA TYR A 695 13.29 19.99 -6.25
C TYR A 695 13.97 18.81 -5.53
N SER A 696 14.85 18.04 -6.18
CA SER A 696 15.45 16.80 -5.66
C SER A 696 15.97 16.93 -4.22
N VAL A 697 16.86 17.88 -3.96
CA VAL A 697 17.45 18.11 -2.64
C VAL A 697 16.42 18.62 -1.64
N LEU A 698 15.48 19.46 -2.07
CA LEU A 698 14.43 20.01 -1.21
C LEU A 698 13.42 18.95 -0.80
N ILE A 699 13.06 18.04 -1.71
CA ILE A 699 12.21 16.88 -1.43
C ILE A 699 12.92 15.95 -0.47
N LEU A 700 14.20 15.65 -0.72
CA LEU A 700 14.97 14.77 0.17
C LEU A 700 15.04 15.35 1.59
N ALA A 701 15.35 16.64 1.70
CA ALA A 701 15.40 17.36 2.97
C ALA A 701 14.03 17.38 3.66
N GLY A 702 12.96 17.65 2.91
CA GLY A 702 11.58 17.62 3.43
C GLY A 702 11.11 16.22 3.82
N LEU A 703 11.57 15.17 3.14
CA LEU A 703 11.28 13.77 3.47
C LEU A 703 12.04 13.35 4.74
N MET A 704 13.28 13.77 4.91
CA MET A 704 14.04 13.57 6.15
C MET A 704 13.37 14.26 7.34
N GLU A 705 12.84 15.48 7.15
CA GLU A 705 12.02 16.17 8.17
C GLU A 705 10.75 15.38 8.51
N GLN A 706 10.05 14.82 7.51
CA GLN A 706 8.86 14.00 7.75
C GLN A 706 9.17 12.73 8.51
N ILE A 707 10.22 12.01 8.11
CA ILE A 707 10.63 10.76 8.75
C ILE A 707 11.03 11.03 10.20
N THR A 708 11.86 12.05 10.45
CA THR A 708 12.27 12.38 11.82
C THR A 708 11.12 12.88 12.67
N SER A 709 10.20 13.70 12.11
CA SER A 709 8.95 14.08 12.77
C SER A 709 8.04 12.87 13.08
N LEU A 710 7.95 11.89 12.19
CA LEU A 710 7.15 10.68 12.37
C LEU A 710 7.74 9.79 13.46
N VAL A 711 9.06 9.60 13.44
CA VAL A 711 9.80 8.88 14.50
C VAL A 711 9.62 9.57 15.84
N ARG A 712 9.76 10.91 15.89
CA ARG A 712 9.53 11.70 17.11
C ARG A 712 8.12 11.48 17.65
N GLN A 713 7.10 11.55 16.80
CA GLN A 713 5.71 11.37 17.26
C GLN A 713 5.41 9.93 17.67
N LEU A 714 6.05 8.94 17.06
CA LEU A 714 5.96 7.56 17.50
C LEU A 714 6.57 7.39 18.90
N TYR A 715 7.76 7.95 19.14
CA TYR A 715 8.37 7.96 20.47
C TYR A 715 7.52 8.72 21.50
N TYR A 716 6.94 9.85 21.12
CA TYR A 716 6.05 10.62 21.99
C TYR A 716 4.81 9.81 22.34
N GLY A 717 4.19 9.13 21.36
CA GLY A 717 3.05 8.24 21.60
C GLY A 717 3.41 7.11 22.56
N ILE A 718 4.56 6.46 22.39
CA ILE A 718 5.05 5.41 23.30
C ILE A 718 5.25 5.99 24.70
N ILE A 719 5.96 7.09 24.85
CA ILE A 719 6.30 7.66 26.17
C ILE A 719 5.06 8.20 26.88
N PHE A 720 4.17 8.92 26.19
CA PHE A 720 2.91 9.44 26.76
C PHE A 720 1.93 8.35 27.16
N THR A 721 2.06 7.15 26.58
CA THR A 721 1.29 5.98 27.05
C THR A 721 1.77 5.52 28.43
N PHE A 722 3.05 5.69 28.77
CA PHE A 722 3.66 5.18 30.00
C PHE A 722 3.99 6.24 31.06
N ASP A 723 3.87 7.53 30.76
CA ASP A 723 4.19 8.66 31.66
C ASP A 723 2.92 9.28 32.27
N HIS A 724 2.89 9.46 33.60
CA HIS A 724 1.71 9.88 34.39
C HIS A 724 1.45 11.36 34.26
N ARG A 725 2.45 12.11 33.75
CA ARG A 725 2.34 13.54 33.45
C ARG A 725 1.60 13.80 32.14
N ALA A 726 1.38 12.78 31.31
CA ALA A 726 0.74 12.93 30.01
C ALA A 726 -0.79 12.85 30.12
N THR A 727 -1.48 13.84 29.54
CA THR A 727 -2.95 13.88 29.52
C THR A 727 -3.51 13.07 28.34
N ASN A 728 -4.72 12.51 28.48
CA ASN A 728 -5.40 11.79 27.40
C ASN A 728 -5.53 12.64 26.12
N SER A 729 -5.73 13.96 26.26
CA SER A 729 -5.75 14.89 25.13
C SER A 729 -4.45 14.92 24.33
N GLN A 730 -3.29 14.86 24.99
CA GLN A 730 -1.99 14.85 24.33
C GLN A 730 -1.78 13.56 23.51
N LEU A 731 -2.25 12.43 24.03
CA LEU A 731 -2.22 11.15 23.32
C LEU A 731 -3.11 11.20 22.07
N THR A 732 -4.38 11.63 22.21
CA THR A 732 -5.31 11.71 21.07
C THR A 732 -4.80 12.64 19.97
N ILE A 733 -4.31 13.83 20.33
CA ILE A 733 -3.80 14.82 19.38
C ILE A 733 -2.49 14.36 18.74
N GLY A 734 -1.61 13.70 19.51
CA GLY A 734 -0.40 13.06 19.00
C GLY A 734 -0.71 11.97 17.96
N THR A 735 -1.68 11.10 18.24
CA THR A 735 -2.13 10.05 17.30
C THR A 735 -2.74 10.66 16.03
N LEU A 736 -3.63 11.65 16.16
CA LEU A 736 -4.21 12.35 15.00
C LEU A 736 -3.13 13.00 14.13
N TYR A 737 -2.13 13.63 14.76
CA TYR A 737 -1.01 14.25 14.06
C TYR A 737 -0.13 13.21 13.35
N PHE A 738 0.14 12.06 14.00
CA PHE A 738 0.87 10.94 13.39
C PHE A 738 0.15 10.38 12.16
N CYS A 739 -1.16 10.14 12.26
CA CYS A 739 -1.98 9.68 11.13
C CYS A 739 -2.01 10.71 9.99
N ALA A 740 -2.14 12.00 10.31
CA ALA A 740 -2.12 13.08 9.32
C ALA A 740 -0.76 13.17 8.60
N LEU A 741 0.36 12.96 9.29
CA LEU A 741 1.70 12.93 8.69
C LEU A 741 1.85 11.76 7.71
N ILE A 742 1.42 10.56 8.10
CA ILE A 742 1.46 9.37 7.23
C ILE A 742 0.62 9.61 5.97
N PHE A 743 -0.60 10.12 6.15
CA PHE A 743 -1.50 10.38 5.05
C PHE A 743 -0.92 11.44 4.09
N ASP A 744 -0.34 12.51 4.61
CA ASP A 744 0.32 13.55 3.82
C ASP A 744 1.49 13.01 2.96
N MET A 745 2.33 12.16 3.57
CA MET A 745 3.44 11.50 2.91
C MET A 745 2.94 10.55 1.80
N TYR A 746 1.91 9.75 2.10
CA TYR A 746 1.29 8.84 1.14
C TYR A 746 0.75 9.57 -0.09
N LEU A 747 0.04 10.69 0.11
CA LEU A 747 -0.51 11.48 -1.01
C LEU A 747 0.58 12.02 -1.94
N SER A 748 1.72 12.44 -1.38
CA SER A 748 2.89 12.87 -2.17
C SER A 748 3.44 11.73 -3.02
N LEU A 749 3.65 10.55 -2.43
CA LEU A 749 4.17 9.37 -3.13
C LEU A 749 3.18 8.86 -4.19
N LEU A 750 1.88 8.90 -3.90
CA LEU A 750 0.83 8.49 -4.81
C LEU A 750 0.82 9.34 -6.10
N VAL A 751 1.01 10.66 -6.01
CA VAL A 751 1.04 11.51 -7.20
C VAL A 751 2.30 11.23 -8.05
N CYS A 752 3.44 10.92 -7.42
CA CYS A 752 4.65 10.48 -8.12
C CYS A 752 4.40 9.17 -8.88
N ASP A 753 3.88 8.15 -8.21
CA ASP A 753 3.56 6.85 -8.80
C ASP A 753 2.56 6.97 -9.96
N MET A 754 1.51 7.77 -9.78
CA MET A 754 0.54 8.01 -10.86
C MET A 754 1.17 8.71 -12.05
N THR A 755 2.07 9.67 -11.84
CA THR A 755 2.76 10.38 -12.94
C THR A 755 3.59 9.40 -13.76
N VAL A 756 4.38 8.57 -13.11
CA VAL A 756 5.23 7.55 -13.76
C VAL A 756 4.38 6.51 -14.50
N LYS A 757 3.29 6.02 -13.87
CA LYS A 757 2.39 5.07 -14.51
C LYS A 757 1.69 5.65 -15.74
N THR A 758 1.27 6.91 -15.68
CA THR A 758 0.60 7.59 -16.80
C THR A 758 1.58 7.77 -17.97
N TYR A 759 2.83 8.14 -17.68
CA TYR A 759 3.90 8.23 -18.67
C TYR A 759 4.11 6.89 -19.39
N TYR A 760 4.39 5.81 -18.65
CA TYR A 760 4.60 4.50 -19.24
C TYR A 760 3.37 3.94 -19.94
N ALA A 761 2.15 4.22 -19.43
CA ALA A 761 0.92 3.83 -20.10
C ALA A 761 0.74 4.50 -21.47
N SER A 762 1.22 5.73 -21.64
CA SER A 762 1.19 6.45 -22.92
C SER A 762 2.20 5.85 -23.90
N VAL A 763 3.43 5.57 -23.43
CA VAL A 763 4.48 4.90 -24.23
C VAL A 763 4.03 3.50 -24.67
N GLU A 764 3.43 2.74 -23.78
CA GLU A 764 2.97 1.38 -24.10
C GLU A 764 1.85 1.38 -25.15
N GLN A 765 0.95 2.37 -25.12
CA GLN A 765 -0.12 2.48 -26.12
C GLN A 765 0.43 2.72 -27.53
N LEU A 766 1.46 3.56 -27.66
CA LEU A 766 2.14 3.79 -28.93
C LEU A 766 2.79 2.51 -29.46
N ARG A 767 3.41 1.73 -28.55
CA ARG A 767 4.07 0.46 -28.88
C ARG A 767 3.10 -0.62 -29.37
N CYS A 768 1.86 -0.60 -28.90
CA CYS A 768 0.86 -1.65 -29.16
C CYS A 768 0.14 -1.52 -30.51
N THR A 769 0.33 -0.44 -31.27
CA THR A 769 -0.49 -0.15 -32.46
C THR A 769 0.17 -0.54 -33.79
N ASN A 770 -0.50 -1.41 -34.55
CA ASN A 770 -0.13 -1.85 -35.90
C ASN A 770 0.10 -0.70 -36.89
N VAL A 771 -0.52 0.46 -36.66
CA VAL A 771 -0.43 1.67 -37.50
C VAL A 771 0.98 2.26 -37.52
N MET A 772 1.75 2.20 -36.42
CA MET A 772 3.12 2.74 -36.38
C MET A 772 4.08 1.92 -37.25
N ASN A 773 3.92 0.59 -37.28
CA ASN A 773 4.71 -0.30 -38.14
C ASN A 773 4.38 -0.15 -39.63
N ALA A 774 3.17 0.31 -39.97
CA ALA A 774 2.69 0.36 -41.36
C ALA A 774 2.98 1.69 -42.08
N TYR A 775 3.11 2.82 -41.37
CA TYR A 775 3.11 4.15 -42.01
C TYR A 775 4.32 5.07 -41.71
N CYS A 776 5.08 4.88 -40.62
CA CYS A 776 6.29 5.70 -40.40
C CYS A 776 7.41 4.92 -39.67
N PRO A 777 8.36 4.33 -40.40
CA PRO A 777 9.61 3.80 -39.83
C PRO A 777 10.39 4.84 -39.00
N ALA A 778 10.38 6.11 -39.42
CA ALA A 778 11.05 7.22 -38.75
C ALA A 778 10.42 7.61 -37.38
N LEU A 779 9.12 7.41 -37.20
CA LEU A 779 8.45 7.65 -35.90
C LEU A 779 8.64 6.46 -34.95
N TYR A 780 8.79 5.25 -35.49
CA TYR A 780 9.18 4.08 -34.70
C TYR A 780 10.60 4.24 -34.14
N GLU A 781 11.54 4.81 -34.92
CA GLU A 781 12.88 5.19 -34.46
C GLU A 781 12.89 6.32 -33.41
N MET A 782 11.94 7.27 -33.45
CA MET A 782 11.81 8.31 -32.42
C MET A 782 11.19 7.83 -31.11
N VAL A 783 10.39 6.76 -31.14
CA VAL A 783 9.70 6.19 -29.97
C VAL A 783 10.50 5.06 -29.31
N SER A 784 11.40 4.41 -30.05
CA SER A 784 12.40 3.45 -29.52
C SER A 784 13.51 4.15 -28.74
#